data_AF-A0A7T1B097-F1
#
_entry.id   AF-A0A7T1B097-F1
#
_cell.length_a   1.000
_cell.length_b   1.000
_cell.length_c   1.000
_cell.angle_alpha   90.00
_cell.angle_beta   90.00
_cell.angle_gamma   90.00
#
_symmetry.space_group_name_H-M   'P 1'
#
loop_
_entity.id
_entity.type
_entity.pdbx_description
1 polymer ?
#
loop_
_entity_poly.entity_id
_entity_poly.type
_entity_poly.pdbx_seq_one_letter_code
_entity_poly.pdbx_strand_id
1 'polypeptide(L)'
;MKKQQKDTLKQRQKYALRKLSVGIASVLFGTFCYLGQHNEASAAEKTNNEINKLPHTNQNGAPVSQNATNDVTNHLPTVQSNQATEGSKPNQTQQPNTNVQTSVNKTNEANGNQITGGQQVNKQPAKQQQSLSNQTTTKPNANPQQNTIKQTGNNNASVTKPNHAQETKRVKRSTVEKPVTTPKATFNETIIFPQTNARPVQVKEVREQVYRKAVSVLETGKKSQTLGANRGISQARDSLGFIVPANTNLYIRQVKGNKAGNLRVNLVTNDGHYNKSATVNDKGAWTKIKTAIDSAAFIYMPRGLAKEPQIEYYVENNLGKALPTYRKGWNQKLFERRWTEEDSSYAYIEGKDHALLLPKMDRHHIVNMKNNKHMHQFKNLDELIHYYDDMIAHYNKWTGLNNDVNSVNFNNQSKYFIVANKHGGGLAYYSRDHVAANNPSAGYFLTKGWLALHEVGHGYDGIMTSDSRIPLGEVWNNIFANEYQKNIEKSQGGWLYGTNQRQYQAGIHKRMLQNNLKFDIQRATLKERLDFMTRMVRLTGIEGLTAMLQEVREEQSKKKVSADLPRWFSENWLAKNNANILAYFDLYNIPVTNELKDKIESLQQTYVYPLALLINNAEERQRYVKKLGLATEYELVKSSDLADTKVKTNAAVNLQLNGHTLPKGAVVKLIDGQRVVAEAKLQNDIAQFQNIRPGIYKVFAPHSKGKALPSHTFLIVREGNANNITVSYPNIDEKQSFYNQRLALKGIGNREVVGINYNPGNASVTVQKYAGIPHNYFNNEYAHIKIVKQNGEVVLDESIVGNRNLAANVQNFQLSYGDKIIVKHREPNNRRILLRNETKEKIEVPFSSNETVTHTLTDKGFKINNEADYRTSSRYATAIVEDVQKFEYDVNKNPDGDYRVRLSNLVRSINHLDEQYREIILQRVKPYFKRFNLS
;
A
#
# COMPACT_ATOMS: atom_id res chain seq x y z
N MET A 1 49.23 63.50 -17.10
CA MET A 1 50.61 63.55 -16.53
C MET A 1 50.84 62.31 -15.65
N LYS A 2 52.10 62.07 -15.21
CA LYS A 2 52.51 60.99 -14.26
C LYS A 2 51.84 61.23 -12.88
N LYS A 3 51.69 60.30 -11.92
CA LYS A 3 52.39 59.05 -11.49
C LYS A 3 51.33 57.98 -11.06
N GLN A 4 51.54 56.66 -11.09
CA GLN A 4 52.26 55.78 -10.11
C GLN A 4 51.96 56.14 -8.62
N GLN A 5 51.64 55.24 -7.68
CA GLN A 5 51.52 53.75 -7.59
C GLN A 5 50.59 53.42 -6.36
N LYS A 6 50.26 52.20 -5.88
CA LYS A 6 50.67 50.79 -6.14
C LYS A 6 49.57 49.76 -5.75
N ASP A 7 49.84 48.48 -6.06
CA ASP A 7 49.30 47.17 -5.63
C ASP A 7 48.21 47.01 -4.53
N THR A 8 47.16 46.25 -4.88
CA THR A 8 46.87 44.94 -4.23
C THR A 8 45.94 44.08 -5.09
N LEU A 9 46.38 42.88 -5.50
CA LEU A 9 45.63 41.98 -6.37
C LEU A 9 44.70 41.03 -5.58
N LYS A 10 43.40 41.04 -5.90
CA LYS A 10 42.44 39.97 -5.55
C LYS A 10 41.88 39.35 -6.83
N GLN A 11 42.48 38.24 -7.26
CA GLN A 11 42.11 37.58 -8.51
C GLN A 11 40.88 36.66 -8.31
N ARG A 12 39.76 36.97 -8.97
CA ARG A 12 38.58 36.09 -9.02
C ARG A 12 38.83 34.95 -10.01
N GLN A 13 38.81 33.69 -9.55
CA GLN A 13 38.74 32.55 -10.47
C GLN A 13 37.32 32.35 -11.01
N LYS A 14 37.23 32.02 -12.30
CA LYS A 14 35.98 31.64 -12.99
C LYS A 14 35.84 30.11 -12.93
N TYR A 15 34.63 29.62 -12.67
CA TYR A 15 34.27 28.23 -12.96
C TYR A 15 33.07 28.21 -13.92
N ALA A 16 33.19 27.44 -15.00
CA ALA A 16 32.18 27.33 -16.04
C ALA A 16 31.27 26.12 -15.77
N LEU A 17 29.96 26.35 -15.71
CA LEU A 17 28.96 25.29 -15.59
C LEU A 17 28.81 24.57 -16.95
N ARG A 18 29.45 23.40 -17.11
CA ARG A 18 29.09 22.47 -18.19
C ARG A 18 27.69 21.91 -17.93
N LYS A 19 26.74 22.23 -18.83
CA LYS A 19 25.49 21.47 -18.91
C LYS A 19 25.81 20.03 -19.33
N LEU A 20 25.35 19.06 -18.57
CA LEU A 20 25.35 17.65 -18.96
C LEU A 20 23.89 17.19 -19.03
N SER A 21 23.34 17.23 -20.25
CA SER A 21 22.06 16.60 -20.58
C SER A 21 22.30 15.14 -20.90
N VAL A 22 21.83 14.25 -20.02
CA VAL A 22 21.70 12.81 -20.30
C VAL A 22 20.21 12.48 -20.34
N GLY A 23 19.78 11.73 -21.36
CA GLY A 23 18.39 11.66 -21.80
C GLY A 23 17.48 10.73 -20.99
N ILE A 24 16.18 10.76 -21.34
CA ILE A 24 15.13 9.94 -20.74
C ILE A 24 15.03 8.60 -21.49
N ALA A 25 15.46 7.52 -20.84
CA ALA A 25 15.18 6.12 -21.16
C ALA A 25 15.44 5.28 -19.87
N SER A 26 14.62 4.31 -19.45
CA SER A 26 13.40 3.75 -20.04
C SER A 26 12.31 3.52 -18.99
N VAL A 27 11.07 3.40 -19.46
CA VAL A 27 9.91 2.89 -18.71
C VAL A 27 9.86 1.35 -18.81
N LEU A 28 9.23 0.68 -17.84
CA LEU A 28 9.02 -0.79 -17.73
C LEU A 28 10.28 -1.65 -17.51
N PHE A 29 10.50 -2.11 -16.28
CA PHE A 29 10.16 -3.49 -15.86
C PHE A 29 10.38 -3.64 -14.34
N GLY A 30 9.37 -4.12 -13.60
CA GLY A 30 9.42 -4.19 -12.13
C GLY A 30 8.38 -5.09 -11.46
N THR A 31 7.72 -5.97 -12.21
CA THR A 31 6.65 -6.84 -11.70
C THR A 31 6.81 -8.26 -12.22
N PHE A 32 7.89 -8.94 -11.81
CA PHE A 32 7.99 -10.39 -11.88
C PHE A 32 8.71 -10.94 -10.65
N CYS A 33 8.02 -11.79 -9.89
CA CYS A 33 8.59 -12.41 -8.70
C CYS A 33 9.66 -13.43 -9.09
N TYR A 34 10.94 -13.10 -8.86
CA TYR A 34 11.99 -14.10 -8.86
C TYR A 34 12.01 -14.83 -7.51
N LEU A 35 12.10 -16.16 -7.52
CA LEU A 35 12.24 -16.96 -6.30
C LEU A 35 13.69 -16.93 -5.81
N GLY A 36 14.11 -15.76 -5.32
CA GLY A 36 15.31 -15.56 -4.52
C GLY A 36 14.96 -15.28 -3.06
N GLN A 37 15.92 -15.47 -2.17
CA GLN A 37 15.94 -14.67 -0.93
C GLN A 37 16.34 -13.22 -1.30
N HIS A 38 16.08 -12.26 -0.42
CA HIS A 38 16.15 -10.80 -0.68
C HIS A 38 14.96 -10.25 -1.50
N ASN A 39 13.91 -9.83 -0.77
CA ASN A 39 13.01 -8.77 -1.22
C ASN A 39 13.47 -7.48 -0.53
N GLU A 40 13.60 -6.40 -1.28
CA GLU A 40 13.94 -5.06 -0.81
C GLU A 40 12.89 -4.07 -1.31
N ALA A 41 12.44 -3.16 -0.44
CA ALA A 41 11.59 -2.02 -0.78
C ALA A 41 12.43 -0.74 -0.59
N SER A 42 12.43 0.15 -1.58
CA SER A 42 13.43 1.23 -1.71
C SER A 42 12.74 2.58 -1.83
N ALA A 43 12.90 3.43 -0.82
CA ALA A 43 12.31 4.77 -0.79
C ALA A 43 12.82 5.63 -1.97
N ALA A 44 11.90 5.98 -2.86
CA ALA A 44 12.17 6.76 -4.07
C ALA A 44 11.33 8.04 -4.12
N GLU A 45 11.89 9.17 -3.69
CA GLU A 45 11.39 10.50 -4.04
C GLU A 45 12.49 11.56 -3.98
N LYS A 46 12.89 12.12 -5.14
CA LYS A 46 13.49 13.46 -5.22
C LYS A 46 12.39 14.43 -5.61
N THR A 47 12.07 15.39 -4.74
CA THR A 47 11.07 16.42 -4.99
C THR A 47 11.56 17.46 -5.99
N ASN A 48 10.96 17.52 -7.18
CA ASN A 48 11.05 18.67 -8.08
C ASN A 48 9.67 19.31 -8.25
N ASN A 49 9.50 20.51 -7.67
CA ASN A 49 8.41 21.40 -8.02
C ASN A 49 8.88 22.31 -9.15
N GLU A 50 8.29 22.20 -10.35
CA GLU A 50 8.04 23.38 -11.19
C GLU A 50 6.99 23.07 -12.26
N ILE A 51 6.19 24.08 -12.60
CA ILE A 51 5.14 23.99 -13.63
C ILE A 51 5.59 24.85 -14.80
N ASN A 52 5.67 24.28 -16.00
CA ASN A 52 5.56 25.10 -17.21
C ASN A 52 4.99 24.36 -18.42
N LYS A 53 4.48 25.14 -19.37
CA LYS A 53 3.69 24.68 -20.52
C LYS A 53 4.58 24.31 -21.71
N LEU A 54 4.09 23.41 -22.56
CA LEU A 54 4.55 23.25 -23.95
C LEU A 54 3.35 23.47 -24.90
N PRO A 55 3.49 24.27 -25.96
CA PRO A 55 2.47 24.44 -27.01
C PRO A 55 2.60 23.36 -28.10
N HIS A 56 1.56 23.20 -28.91
CA HIS A 56 1.60 22.40 -30.14
C HIS A 56 2.32 23.12 -31.28
N THR A 57 3.04 22.36 -32.10
CA THR A 57 3.26 22.68 -33.52
C THR A 57 3.46 21.40 -34.34
N ASN A 58 2.90 21.34 -35.54
CA ASN A 58 3.17 20.27 -36.52
C ASN A 58 4.44 20.58 -37.31
N GLN A 59 5.12 19.55 -37.84
CA GLN A 59 5.35 19.42 -39.29
C GLN A 59 5.90 18.03 -39.69
N ASN A 60 5.83 17.72 -40.98
CA ASN A 60 6.24 16.46 -41.58
C ASN A 60 7.74 16.46 -41.96
N GLY A 61 8.37 15.29 -42.05
CA GLY A 61 9.71 15.15 -42.63
C GLY A 61 10.26 13.72 -42.53
N ALA A 62 10.57 13.11 -43.67
CA ALA A 62 11.17 11.78 -43.81
C ALA A 62 12.00 11.74 -45.11
N PRO A 63 12.85 10.73 -45.39
CA PRO A 63 13.56 9.79 -44.50
C PRO A 63 15.10 9.93 -44.71
N VAL A 64 15.83 8.81 -44.99
CA VAL A 64 17.28 8.66 -45.31
C VAL A 64 18.24 8.66 -44.10
N SER A 65 19.36 7.92 -44.06
CA SER A 65 19.71 6.55 -44.51
C SER A 65 21.13 6.19 -44.00
N GLN A 66 21.33 4.94 -43.56
CA GLN A 66 22.56 4.11 -43.68
C GLN A 66 23.98 4.52 -43.15
N ASN A 67 24.66 3.46 -42.67
CA ASN A 67 26.11 3.12 -42.75
C ASN A 67 27.18 3.84 -41.90
N ALA A 68 27.71 3.10 -40.91
CA ALA A 68 29.14 2.73 -40.77
C ALA A 68 29.26 1.67 -39.64
N THR A 69 29.32 0.35 -39.92
CA THR A 69 30.54 -0.46 -40.22
C THR A 69 31.66 -0.40 -39.19
N ASN A 70 31.95 -1.55 -38.56
CA ASN A 70 33.30 -2.14 -38.54
C ASN A 70 33.25 -3.60 -38.06
N ASP A 71 33.84 -4.50 -38.85
CA ASP A 71 33.93 -5.95 -38.61
C ASP A 71 35.18 -6.35 -37.81
N VAL A 72 35.09 -7.47 -37.09
CA VAL A 72 36.21 -8.43 -36.95
C VAL A 72 35.64 -9.86 -37.01
N THR A 73 35.95 -10.54 -38.12
CA THR A 73 36.05 -11.99 -38.41
C THR A 73 35.79 -13.01 -37.25
N ASN A 74 35.27 -14.22 -37.51
CA ASN A 74 35.82 -15.15 -38.52
C ASN A 74 34.96 -16.41 -38.84
N HIS A 75 35.32 -17.08 -39.95
CA HIS A 75 34.99 -18.45 -40.41
C HIS A 75 33.57 -18.83 -40.90
N LEU A 76 33.52 -19.10 -42.21
CA LEU A 76 32.59 -19.97 -42.96
C LEU A 76 33.02 -21.47 -42.82
N PRO A 77 32.26 -22.51 -43.25
CA PRO A 77 31.79 -22.69 -44.64
C PRO A 77 30.30 -23.10 -44.88
N THR A 78 29.80 -22.69 -46.06
CA THR A 78 29.05 -23.43 -47.12
C THR A 78 28.14 -24.62 -46.70
N VAL A 79 26.88 -24.75 -47.14
CA VAL A 79 26.34 -24.91 -48.53
C VAL A 79 24.97 -24.20 -48.62
N GLN A 80 24.62 -23.29 -49.54
CA GLN A 80 24.72 -23.19 -51.02
C GLN A 80 23.54 -23.85 -51.78
N SER A 81 23.03 -23.15 -52.81
CA SER A 81 21.94 -23.53 -53.75
C SER A 81 20.50 -23.50 -53.19
N ASN A 82 19.46 -23.09 -53.93
CA ASN A 82 19.48 -22.25 -55.15
C ASN A 82 18.13 -21.52 -55.40
N GLN A 83 18.20 -20.48 -56.25
CA GLN A 83 17.29 -20.05 -57.34
C GLN A 83 15.83 -20.55 -57.42
N ALA A 84 14.84 -19.80 -57.96
CA ALA A 84 14.72 -18.38 -58.38
C ALA A 84 13.25 -18.09 -58.81
N THR A 85 12.98 -16.87 -59.33
CA THR A 85 12.03 -16.48 -60.45
C THR A 85 10.76 -17.31 -60.71
N GLU A 86 9.57 -16.77 -61.05
CA GLU A 86 9.04 -15.45 -61.48
C GLU A 86 7.49 -15.51 -61.33
N GLY A 87 6.63 -14.50 -61.54
CA GLY A 87 6.74 -13.13 -62.08
C GLY A 87 5.32 -12.57 -62.36
N SER A 88 5.24 -11.48 -63.13
CA SER A 88 4.01 -10.92 -63.79
C SER A 88 2.95 -10.12 -62.98
N LYS A 89 2.54 -9.00 -63.60
CA LYS A 89 1.39 -8.09 -63.32
C LYS A 89 0.44 -8.17 -64.58
N PRO A 90 -0.42 -7.19 -65.01
CA PRO A 90 -0.87 -5.89 -64.46
C PRO A 90 -2.40 -5.55 -64.66
N ASN A 91 -2.72 -4.23 -64.62
CA ASN A 91 -3.99 -3.50 -64.87
C ASN A 91 -4.87 -3.24 -63.62
N GLN A 92 -5.44 -2.05 -63.33
CA GLN A 92 -6.11 -0.97 -64.12
C GLN A 92 -7.50 -1.40 -64.66
N THR A 93 -8.60 -0.61 -64.59
CA THR A 93 -8.76 0.86 -64.41
C THR A 93 -10.17 1.26 -63.87
N GLN A 94 -10.39 2.57 -63.62
CA GLN A 94 -11.66 3.35 -63.70
C GLN A 94 -12.67 3.42 -62.52
N GLN A 95 -13.34 4.59 -62.47
CA GLN A 95 -14.53 4.96 -61.66
C GLN A 95 -15.79 5.00 -62.56
N PRO A 96 -17.01 5.27 -62.03
CA PRO A 96 -17.53 6.64 -62.14
C PRO A 96 -18.35 7.16 -60.93
N ASN A 97 -18.83 8.41 -61.01
CA ASN A 97 -19.57 9.17 -59.97
C ASN A 97 -21.10 9.18 -60.16
N THR A 98 -21.84 9.41 -59.05
CA THR A 98 -23.01 10.35 -58.87
C THR A 98 -23.34 10.37 -57.36
N ASN A 99 -23.56 11.50 -56.63
CA ASN A 99 -24.50 12.65 -56.74
C ASN A 99 -25.98 12.21 -56.78
N VAL A 100 -26.98 12.84 -56.14
CA VAL A 100 -27.32 14.27 -55.83
C VAL A 100 -27.97 14.30 -54.41
N GLN A 101 -27.77 15.26 -53.47
CA GLN A 101 -28.25 16.68 -53.40
C GLN A 101 -29.80 16.85 -53.35
N THR A 102 -30.44 17.94 -52.88
CA THR A 102 -29.99 19.20 -52.24
C THR A 102 -30.68 19.35 -50.85
N SER A 103 -31.42 20.37 -50.34
CA SER A 103 -31.74 21.81 -50.59
C SER A 103 -32.46 22.39 -49.32
N VAL A 104 -32.68 23.70 -49.11
CA VAL A 104 -31.80 24.89 -48.98
C VAL A 104 -32.68 26.17 -49.02
N ASN A 105 -32.70 27.00 -47.96
CA ASN A 105 -32.94 28.48 -47.94
C ASN A 105 -32.68 29.01 -46.50
N LYS A 106 -31.97 30.12 -46.21
CA LYS A 106 -32.00 31.56 -46.65
C LYS A 106 -33.18 32.33 -46.00
N THR A 107 -33.08 33.61 -45.59
CA THR A 107 -32.27 34.80 -46.01
C THR A 107 -31.92 35.79 -44.86
N ASN A 108 -30.92 36.67 -45.09
CA ASN A 108 -30.77 38.16 -44.86
C ASN A 108 -31.42 38.88 -43.60
N GLU A 109 -31.09 40.09 -43.12
CA GLU A 109 -30.22 41.22 -43.58
C GLU A 109 -29.85 42.27 -42.47
N ALA A 110 -28.75 43.02 -42.67
CA ALA A 110 -28.45 44.45 -42.37
C ALA A 110 -28.64 45.19 -41.00
N ASN A 111 -27.81 46.25 -40.85
CA ASN A 111 -27.88 47.44 -39.94
C ASN A 111 -27.71 47.23 -38.41
N GLY A 112 -27.31 48.23 -37.60
CA GLY A 112 -26.82 49.60 -37.90
C GLY A 112 -26.65 50.46 -36.61
N ASN A 113 -25.70 51.41 -36.61
CA ASN A 113 -25.29 52.30 -35.49
C ASN A 113 -26.40 52.88 -34.58
N GLN A 114 -26.11 53.05 -33.27
CA GLN A 114 -25.89 54.40 -32.68
C GLN A 114 -25.28 54.41 -31.26
N ILE A 115 -24.86 55.61 -30.82
CA ILE A 115 -24.16 55.90 -29.54
C ILE A 115 -24.79 57.14 -28.89
N THR A 116 -25.20 57.02 -27.62
CA THR A 116 -25.30 58.11 -26.61
C THR A 116 -25.22 57.46 -25.21
N GLY A 117 -24.75 58.12 -24.16
CA GLY A 117 -24.07 59.42 -24.05
C GLY A 117 -24.03 59.85 -22.57
N GLY A 118 -22.85 60.07 -22.00
CA GLY A 118 -22.73 60.34 -20.55
C GLY A 118 -21.30 60.45 -20.04
N GLN A 119 -20.61 61.54 -20.39
CA GLN A 119 -19.27 61.86 -19.85
C GLN A 119 -19.37 62.71 -18.58
N GLN A 120 -18.48 62.48 -17.61
CA GLN A 120 -17.68 63.58 -17.05
C GLN A 120 -16.34 63.08 -16.51
N VAL A 121 -15.39 64.00 -16.36
CA VAL A 121 -13.94 63.72 -16.33
C VAL A 121 -13.23 64.76 -15.45
N ASN A 122 -12.31 64.34 -14.54
CA ASN A 122 -10.93 64.88 -14.41
C ASN A 122 -10.12 64.35 -13.20
N LYS A 123 -8.78 64.26 -13.41
CA LYS A 123 -7.61 64.55 -12.52
C LYS A 123 -7.62 64.03 -11.05
N GLN A 124 -6.68 63.19 -10.57
CA GLN A 124 -5.20 63.31 -10.43
C GLN A 124 -4.69 64.59 -9.72
N PRO A 125 -3.51 64.62 -9.03
CA PRO A 125 -2.40 63.63 -8.99
C PRO A 125 -1.73 63.34 -7.60
N ALA A 126 -0.70 62.46 -7.58
CA ALA A 126 0.51 62.53 -6.71
C ALA A 126 0.37 62.21 -5.17
N LYS A 127 1.42 61.88 -4.36
CA LYS A 127 2.88 61.64 -4.55
C LYS A 127 3.54 60.84 -3.38
N GLN A 128 4.68 60.17 -3.67
CA GLN A 128 5.91 59.91 -2.86
C GLN A 128 5.96 59.46 -1.35
N GLN A 129 6.73 58.37 -1.14
CA GLN A 129 7.85 58.14 -0.15
C GLN A 129 7.70 58.06 1.39
N GLN A 130 8.11 56.89 1.91
CA GLN A 130 9.14 56.58 2.95
C GLN A 130 9.13 57.13 4.41
N SER A 131 9.24 56.15 5.33
CA SER A 131 10.21 56.01 6.46
C SER A 131 9.99 56.64 7.87
N LEU A 132 10.02 55.72 8.86
CA LEU A 132 10.60 55.75 10.24
C LEU A 132 10.41 56.96 11.19
N SER A 133 10.05 56.68 12.46
CA SER A 133 10.99 56.68 13.61
C SER A 133 10.32 56.48 15.00
N ASN A 134 11.13 56.19 16.03
CA ASN A 134 10.91 56.27 17.50
C ASN A 134 9.83 55.37 18.17
N GLN A 135 9.97 54.64 19.30
CA GLN A 135 10.99 54.34 20.34
C GLN A 135 10.69 54.88 21.77
N THR A 136 10.55 53.95 22.75
CA THR A 136 10.56 54.13 24.25
C THR A 136 9.40 54.94 24.91
N THR A 137 9.05 54.84 26.22
CA THR A 137 9.72 54.29 27.44
C THR A 137 8.74 53.89 28.60
N THR A 138 9.28 53.17 29.62
CA THR A 138 8.93 53.16 31.09
C THR A 138 7.74 52.37 31.73
N LYS A 139 7.94 52.05 33.02
CA LYS A 139 7.14 51.27 34.04
C LYS A 139 6.46 52.27 35.06
N PRO A 140 5.99 51.96 36.32
CA PRO A 140 5.91 50.69 37.11
C PRO A 140 4.69 50.44 38.08
N ASN A 141 4.70 49.27 38.74
CA ASN A 141 4.03 48.89 40.03
C ASN A 141 2.47 48.85 40.06
N ALA A 142 1.76 48.14 40.97
CA ALA A 142 2.14 47.55 42.29
C ALA A 142 1.41 46.22 42.63
N ASN A 143 1.67 45.69 43.84
CA ASN A 143 1.03 44.53 44.52
C ASN A 143 0.17 45.06 45.72
N PRO A 144 -0.60 44.30 46.57
CA PRO A 144 -0.20 43.02 47.20
C PRO A 144 -1.32 41.97 47.53
N GLN A 145 -0.90 40.97 48.31
CA GLN A 145 -1.48 39.68 48.72
C GLN A 145 -2.78 39.67 49.57
N GLN A 146 -3.53 38.54 49.49
CA GLN A 146 -4.06 37.65 50.57
C GLN A 146 -5.04 36.60 49.95
N ASN A 147 -5.44 35.44 50.51
CA ASN A 147 -5.06 34.61 51.68
C ASN A 147 -5.43 33.10 51.39
N THR A 148 -5.81 32.26 52.37
CA THR A 148 -4.99 31.15 52.95
C THR A 148 -5.91 30.02 53.52
N ILE A 149 -5.39 28.93 54.14
CA ILE A 149 -6.08 27.82 54.88
C ILE A 149 -6.64 26.69 53.95
N LYS A 150 -6.57 25.35 54.15
CA LYS A 150 -5.97 24.31 55.08
C LYS A 150 -5.61 23.09 54.17
N GLN A 151 -4.65 22.17 54.35
CA GLN A 151 -3.89 21.55 55.47
C GLN A 151 -4.48 20.24 56.05
N THR A 152 -3.83 19.08 55.77
CA THR A 152 -3.59 17.85 56.59
C THR A 152 -3.02 16.71 55.70
N GLY A 153 -2.12 15.80 56.13
CA GLY A 153 -1.20 15.85 57.28
C GLY A 153 -0.46 14.52 57.57
N ASN A 154 0.84 14.60 57.90
CA ASN A 154 1.65 13.69 58.75
C ASN A 154 1.89 12.22 58.27
N ASN A 155 2.94 11.48 58.65
CA ASN A 155 4.15 11.60 59.53
C ASN A 155 5.24 10.64 58.94
N ASN A 156 6.49 10.42 59.37
CA ASN A 156 7.46 10.84 60.43
C ASN A 156 8.88 10.34 59.95
N ALA A 157 10.05 10.54 60.58
CA ALA A 157 10.68 11.66 61.30
C ALA A 157 12.13 11.26 61.71
N SER A 158 12.98 12.22 62.13
CA SER A 158 14.17 12.04 63.00
C SER A 158 15.45 11.35 62.43
N VAL A 159 16.70 11.67 62.83
CA VAL A 159 17.22 12.66 63.83
C VAL A 159 18.68 13.13 63.54
N THR A 160 19.07 14.29 64.12
CA THR A 160 20.38 15.04 64.25
C THR A 160 21.69 14.59 63.53
N LYS A 161 22.56 15.47 62.97
CA LYS A 161 23.30 16.68 63.49
C LYS A 161 24.43 16.38 64.52
N PRO A 162 25.49 17.21 64.70
CA PRO A 162 25.91 18.44 63.97
C PRO A 162 27.44 18.59 63.62
N ASN A 163 27.75 19.73 62.98
CA ASN A 163 28.94 20.64 62.88
C ASN A 163 30.22 20.40 63.76
N HIS A 164 31.38 21.09 63.63
CA HIS A 164 31.76 22.42 63.06
C HIS A 164 33.26 22.50 62.63
N ALA A 165 33.60 23.58 61.89
CA ALA A 165 34.81 24.46 61.82
C ALA A 165 36.16 24.08 62.54
N GLN A 166 37.35 24.67 62.25
CA GLN A 166 37.72 25.89 61.48
C GLN A 166 39.21 25.90 61.00
N GLU A 167 39.57 26.94 60.22
CA GLU A 167 40.88 27.46 59.75
C GLU A 167 42.22 27.04 60.41
N THR A 168 43.29 27.04 59.58
CA THR A 168 44.51 27.87 59.84
C THR A 168 45.30 28.16 58.53
N LYS A 169 46.37 28.99 58.56
CA LYS A 169 46.96 29.70 57.39
C LYS A 169 48.50 29.63 57.29
N ARG A 170 49.03 29.96 56.10
CA ARG A 170 50.45 30.38 55.79
C ARG A 170 51.53 29.26 55.84
N VAL A 171 52.73 29.35 55.22
CA VAL A 171 53.49 30.46 54.57
C VAL A 171 54.06 30.02 53.17
N LYS A 172 54.65 30.96 52.40
CA LYS A 172 55.57 30.72 51.24
C LYS A 172 56.89 30.07 51.73
N ARG A 173 57.90 29.64 50.94
CA ARG A 173 58.40 29.82 49.54
C ARG A 173 59.29 28.54 49.24
N SER A 174 59.93 28.19 48.11
CA SER A 174 60.43 28.85 46.88
C SER A 174 60.56 27.87 45.68
N THR A 175 61.19 28.32 44.59
CA THR A 175 61.57 27.67 43.32
C THR A 175 62.76 26.69 43.37
N VAL A 176 62.71 25.61 42.57
CA VAL A 176 63.71 25.23 41.53
C VAL A 176 62.97 24.46 40.41
N GLU A 177 63.31 24.68 39.14
CA GLU A 177 62.78 23.91 38.00
C GLU A 177 63.76 22.81 37.53
N LYS A 178 63.22 21.65 37.13
CA LYS A 178 63.74 20.81 36.04
C LYS A 178 62.62 19.87 35.54
N PRO A 179 62.65 19.42 34.27
CA PRO A 179 61.46 18.88 33.61
C PRO A 179 61.18 17.43 34.02
N VAL A 180 60.06 17.21 34.72
CA VAL A 180 59.48 15.88 34.93
C VAL A 180 58.43 15.64 33.85
N THR A 181 58.62 14.58 33.05
CA THR A 181 57.61 14.12 32.09
C THR A 181 56.31 13.80 32.81
N THR A 182 55.23 14.50 32.46
CA THR A 182 53.91 14.31 33.08
C THR A 182 53.49 12.85 32.97
N PRO A 183 53.21 12.16 34.10
CA PRO A 183 52.68 10.80 34.03
C PRO A 183 51.37 10.80 33.24
N LYS A 184 51.24 9.93 32.23
CA LYS A 184 49.92 9.57 31.73
C LYS A 184 49.15 8.99 32.92
N ALA A 185 48.07 9.65 33.32
CA ALA A 185 47.22 9.17 34.41
C ALA A 185 46.52 7.86 33.98
N THR A 186 47.19 6.73 34.25
CA THR A 186 46.66 5.38 34.02
C THR A 186 45.54 5.11 35.01
N PHE A 187 44.32 5.51 34.62
CA PHE A 187 43.10 5.05 35.29
C PHE A 187 42.97 3.53 35.09
N ASN A 188 43.28 2.78 36.14
CA ASN A 188 43.01 1.34 36.21
C ASN A 188 41.50 1.10 36.41
N GLU A 189 40.70 1.41 35.39
CA GLU A 189 39.52 0.59 35.08
C GLU A 189 39.96 -0.42 34.02
N THR A 190 40.10 -1.68 34.41
CA THR A 190 40.40 -2.80 33.49
C THR A 190 39.42 -2.79 32.32
N ILE A 191 39.88 -3.13 31.11
CA ILE A 191 39.05 -3.13 29.89
C ILE A 191 37.86 -4.09 30.06
N ILE A 192 36.69 -3.56 30.46
CA ILE A 192 35.46 -4.33 30.66
C ILE A 192 34.84 -4.60 29.30
N PHE A 193 35.22 -5.73 28.69
CA PHE A 193 34.47 -6.27 27.56
C PHE A 193 33.97 -7.71 27.77
N PRO A 194 32.70 -8.01 27.41
CA PRO A 194 31.70 -7.11 26.82
C PRO A 194 30.63 -6.63 27.81
N GLN A 195 30.00 -5.47 27.56
CA GLN A 195 28.74 -5.09 28.24
C GLN A 195 27.53 -5.84 27.67
N THR A 196 27.62 -7.17 27.71
CA THR A 196 26.62 -8.17 27.34
C THR A 196 26.66 -9.26 28.41
N ASN A 197 25.68 -10.17 28.46
CA ASN A 197 25.65 -11.25 29.46
C ASN A 197 26.65 -12.41 29.15
N ALA A 198 27.84 -12.06 28.66
CA ALA A 198 28.92 -12.96 28.31
C ALA A 198 29.99 -12.96 29.42
N ARG A 199 30.52 -14.13 29.74
CA ARG A 199 31.59 -14.31 30.73
C ARG A 199 32.80 -15.00 30.11
N PRO A 200 34.04 -14.66 30.52
CA PRO A 200 35.21 -15.43 30.14
C PRO A 200 35.06 -16.87 30.65
N VAL A 201 35.49 -17.84 29.84
CA VAL A 201 35.57 -19.26 30.19
C VAL A 201 36.89 -19.83 29.71
N GLN A 202 37.40 -20.84 30.42
CA GLN A 202 38.58 -21.59 30.00
C GLN A 202 38.16 -22.82 29.20
N VAL A 203 38.76 -23.01 28.02
CA VAL A 203 38.48 -24.14 27.12
C VAL A 203 39.80 -24.77 26.74
N LYS A 204 40.07 -26.01 27.21
CA LYS A 204 41.38 -26.69 27.09
C LYS A 204 41.95 -26.80 25.66
N GLU A 205 41.12 -26.66 24.64
CA GLU A 205 41.48 -26.80 23.22
C GLU A 205 41.65 -25.45 22.47
N VAL A 206 41.65 -24.31 23.18
CA VAL A 206 41.82 -22.95 22.64
C VAL A 206 42.83 -22.18 23.50
N ARG A 207 43.66 -21.32 22.89
CA ARG A 207 44.66 -20.49 23.60
C ARG A 207 44.16 -19.07 23.87
N GLU A 208 43.27 -18.57 23.01
CA GLU A 208 42.56 -17.31 23.13
C GLU A 208 41.52 -17.31 24.26
N GLN A 209 41.18 -16.11 24.74
CA GLN A 209 40.13 -15.93 25.73
C GLN A 209 38.76 -16.22 25.11
N VAL A 210 38.19 -17.38 25.45
CA VAL A 210 36.83 -17.74 25.05
C VAL A 210 35.81 -17.04 25.94
N TYR A 211 34.73 -16.54 25.35
CA TYR A 211 33.58 -15.98 26.02
C TYR A 211 32.39 -16.93 25.85
N ARG A 212 31.67 -17.22 26.94
CA ARG A 212 30.40 -17.98 26.90
C ARG A 212 29.24 -17.05 27.21
N LYS A 213 28.17 -17.13 26.41
CA LYS A 213 26.99 -16.26 26.51
C LYS A 213 25.69 -17.02 26.29
N ALA A 214 24.63 -16.61 27.00
CA ALA A 214 23.25 -16.95 26.67
C ALA A 214 22.74 -16.05 25.52
N VAL A 215 22.07 -16.65 24.53
CA VAL A 215 21.48 -15.93 23.38
C VAL A 215 20.00 -15.72 23.66
N SER A 216 19.56 -14.47 23.73
CA SER A 216 18.15 -14.20 24.02
C SER A 216 17.20 -14.56 22.88
N VAL A 217 16.08 -15.17 23.26
CA VAL A 217 15.08 -15.75 22.36
C VAL A 217 13.90 -14.79 22.25
N LEU A 218 13.43 -14.52 21.03
CA LEU A 218 12.17 -13.81 20.82
C LEU A 218 10.97 -14.73 21.11
N GLU A 219 10.08 -14.28 21.97
CA GLU A 219 8.81 -14.95 22.25
C GLU A 219 7.85 -14.92 21.04
N THR A 220 7.16 -16.04 20.81
CA THR A 220 6.19 -16.18 19.72
C THR A 220 4.96 -16.98 20.17
N GLY A 221 3.77 -16.45 19.94
CA GLY A 221 2.50 -17.08 20.31
C GLY A 221 2.09 -18.15 19.31
N LYS A 222 1.76 -19.37 19.76
CA LYS A 222 1.46 -20.51 18.87
C LYS A 222 0.24 -20.31 17.95
N LYS A 223 -0.70 -19.45 18.34
CA LYS A 223 -1.91 -19.09 17.58
C LYS A 223 -1.78 -17.79 16.80
N SER A 224 -0.70 -17.02 17.03
CA SER A 224 -0.50 -15.68 16.49
C SER A 224 -0.55 -15.64 14.97
N GLN A 225 -1.16 -14.60 14.42
CA GLN A 225 -1.25 -14.34 13.00
C GLN A 225 -0.58 -13.01 12.68
N THR A 226 0.08 -12.88 11.54
CA THR A 226 0.83 -11.65 11.19
C THR A 226 0.28 -10.92 9.98
N LEU A 227 -0.70 -11.50 9.24
CA LEU A 227 -1.09 -11.02 7.91
C LEU A 227 0.11 -10.87 6.96
N GLY A 228 1.18 -11.65 7.16
CA GLY A 228 2.43 -11.54 6.40
C GLY A 228 3.39 -10.43 6.84
N ALA A 229 3.02 -9.58 7.80
CA ALA A 229 3.89 -8.54 8.33
C ALA A 229 5.13 -9.16 9.03
N ASN A 230 6.32 -8.62 8.73
CA ASN A 230 7.61 -9.14 9.21
C ASN A 230 8.17 -8.32 10.39
N ARG A 231 7.74 -7.07 10.60
CA ARG A 231 7.96 -6.19 11.76
C ARG A 231 9.35 -6.17 12.42
N GLY A 232 10.43 -6.46 11.68
CA GLY A 232 11.78 -6.61 12.26
C GLY A 232 12.06 -7.98 12.91
N ILE A 233 11.11 -8.92 12.91
CA ILE A 233 11.22 -10.28 13.49
C ILE A 233 12.42 -11.05 12.91
N SER A 234 12.74 -10.86 11.64
CA SER A 234 13.88 -11.50 10.97
C SER A 234 15.18 -10.65 11.00
N GLN A 235 15.12 -9.43 11.55
CA GLN A 235 16.25 -8.51 11.67
C GLN A 235 16.95 -8.60 13.04
N ALA A 236 16.27 -9.15 14.05
CA ALA A 236 16.65 -9.07 15.45
C ALA A 236 18.04 -9.62 15.78
N ARG A 237 18.86 -8.80 16.43
CA ARG A 237 20.25 -9.11 16.81
C ARG A 237 20.43 -9.10 18.32
N ASP A 238 21.28 -10.02 18.75
CA ASP A 238 21.91 -9.98 20.05
C ASP A 238 23.43 -9.78 19.85
N SER A 239 24.00 -8.81 20.57
CA SER A 239 25.38 -8.37 20.36
C SER A 239 26.38 -9.30 21.03
N LEU A 240 27.43 -9.70 20.32
CA LEU A 240 28.56 -10.41 20.93
C LEU A 240 29.53 -9.44 21.64
N GLY A 241 29.38 -8.14 21.40
CA GLY A 241 30.10 -7.06 22.08
C GLY A 241 31.53 -6.83 21.57
N PHE A 242 31.88 -7.34 20.39
CA PHE A 242 33.20 -7.16 19.78
C PHE A 242 33.13 -6.48 18.42
N ILE A 243 34.18 -5.70 18.12
CA ILE A 243 34.66 -5.45 16.76
C ILE A 243 35.70 -6.52 16.42
N VAL A 244 35.47 -7.24 15.33
CA VAL A 244 36.42 -8.16 14.70
C VAL A 244 37.23 -7.36 13.68
N PRO A 245 38.57 -7.28 13.81
CA PRO A 245 39.37 -6.50 12.87
C PRO A 245 39.37 -7.09 11.46
N ALA A 246 39.68 -6.24 10.48
CA ALA A 246 39.88 -6.63 9.09
C ALA A 246 40.73 -7.92 8.95
N ASN A 247 40.22 -8.89 8.19
CA ASN A 247 40.84 -10.17 7.85
C ASN A 247 41.09 -11.17 9.01
N THR A 248 40.69 -10.84 10.24
CA THR A 248 40.82 -11.68 11.45
C THR A 248 39.61 -12.61 11.59
N ASN A 249 39.80 -13.87 12.02
CA ASN A 249 38.67 -14.78 12.25
C ASN A 249 37.98 -14.55 13.61
N LEU A 250 36.65 -14.51 13.59
CA LEU A 250 35.80 -14.85 14.73
C LEU A 250 35.52 -16.36 14.68
N TYR A 251 35.75 -17.05 15.79
CA TYR A 251 35.35 -18.44 16.00
C TYR A 251 34.15 -18.49 16.94
N ILE A 252 33.13 -19.29 16.60
CA ILE A 252 31.90 -19.43 17.40
C ILE A 252 31.33 -20.86 17.30
N ARG A 253 30.72 -21.34 18.40
CA ARG A 253 30.01 -22.63 18.47
C ARG A 253 28.80 -22.57 19.40
N GLN A 254 27.88 -23.52 19.26
CA GLN A 254 27.00 -23.90 20.37
C GLN A 254 27.84 -24.67 21.40
N VAL A 255 27.57 -24.50 22.69
CA VAL A 255 28.29 -25.22 23.76
C VAL A 255 28.12 -26.74 23.55
N LYS A 256 29.23 -27.49 23.64
CA LYS A 256 29.24 -28.96 23.47
C LYS A 256 28.17 -29.61 24.36
N GLY A 257 27.32 -30.45 23.76
CA GLY A 257 26.18 -31.10 24.44
C GLY A 257 24.92 -30.24 24.59
N ASN A 258 24.94 -28.95 24.24
CA ASN A 258 23.81 -28.02 24.37
C ASN A 258 23.33 -27.51 23.01
N LYS A 259 22.82 -28.42 22.17
CA LYS A 259 22.16 -28.08 20.90
C LYS A 259 20.79 -27.46 21.20
N ALA A 260 20.65 -26.16 20.95
CA ALA A 260 19.43 -25.41 21.23
C ALA A 260 18.66 -24.99 19.97
N GLY A 261 19.28 -24.96 18.79
CA GLY A 261 18.58 -24.70 17.53
C GLY A 261 19.48 -24.36 16.34
N ASN A 262 18.87 -23.88 15.26
CA ASN A 262 19.56 -23.37 14.08
C ASN A 262 19.97 -21.91 14.32
N LEU A 263 21.18 -21.69 14.85
CA LEU A 263 21.71 -20.34 15.10
C LEU A 263 22.58 -19.86 13.94
N ARG A 264 22.62 -18.55 13.73
CA ARG A 264 23.40 -17.89 12.67
C ARG A 264 24.19 -16.73 13.26
N VAL A 265 25.50 -16.72 13.07
CA VAL A 265 26.39 -15.60 13.40
C VAL A 265 26.43 -14.64 12.21
N ASN A 266 26.60 -13.34 12.47
CA ASN A 266 26.75 -12.31 11.46
C ASN A 266 27.78 -11.26 11.87
N LEU A 267 28.72 -10.99 10.96
CA LEU A 267 29.62 -9.86 10.98
C LEU A 267 29.02 -8.73 10.12
N VAL A 268 28.85 -7.55 10.73
CA VAL A 268 28.14 -6.40 10.15
C VAL A 268 29.08 -5.20 10.03
N THR A 269 28.96 -4.46 8.94
CA THR A 269 29.75 -3.28 8.58
C THR A 269 28.81 -2.16 8.10
N ASN A 270 29.36 -1.00 7.70
CA ASN A 270 28.60 0.07 7.06
C ASN A 270 28.50 -0.05 5.52
N ASP A 271 28.80 -1.23 4.96
CA ASP A 271 28.76 -1.50 3.52
C ASP A 271 28.34 -2.97 3.30
N GLY A 272 27.11 -3.18 2.84
CA GLY A 272 26.43 -4.48 2.79
C GLY A 272 27.22 -5.57 2.06
N HIS A 273 28.05 -5.21 1.08
CA HIS A 273 28.92 -6.13 0.34
C HIS A 273 29.93 -6.87 1.24
N TYR A 274 30.39 -6.22 2.32
CA TYR A 274 31.36 -6.80 3.25
C TYR A 274 30.72 -7.63 4.36
N ASN A 275 29.42 -7.49 4.59
CA ASN A 275 28.70 -8.28 5.61
C ASN A 275 28.82 -9.78 5.31
N LYS A 276 29.03 -10.59 6.35
CA LYS A 276 29.14 -12.06 6.23
C LYS A 276 28.31 -12.75 7.31
N SER A 277 27.70 -13.88 6.96
CA SER A 277 26.93 -14.73 7.87
C SER A 277 27.40 -16.18 7.78
N ALA A 278 27.27 -16.92 8.88
CA ALA A 278 27.51 -18.36 8.91
C ALA A 278 26.56 -19.06 9.89
N THR A 279 26.22 -20.32 9.62
CA THR A 279 25.49 -21.16 10.57
C THR A 279 26.44 -21.57 11.70
N VAL A 280 26.01 -21.40 12.95
CA VAL A 280 26.79 -21.85 14.12
C VAL A 280 26.57 -23.35 14.28
N ASN A 281 27.65 -24.12 14.22
CA ASN A 281 27.61 -25.58 14.25
C ASN A 281 26.84 -26.12 15.48
N ASP A 282 25.94 -27.06 15.24
CA ASP A 282 25.00 -27.63 16.21
C ASP A 282 25.56 -28.86 16.96
N LYS A 283 26.73 -29.35 16.55
CA LYS A 283 27.48 -30.45 17.19
C LYS A 283 28.62 -29.94 18.09
N GLY A 284 28.78 -28.62 18.23
CA GLY A 284 29.80 -28.00 19.07
C GLY A 284 31.21 -27.93 18.47
N ALA A 285 31.34 -28.08 17.14
CA ALA A 285 32.56 -27.72 16.42
C ALA A 285 32.64 -26.19 16.23
N TRP A 286 33.85 -25.66 15.98
CA TRP A 286 34.04 -24.22 15.75
C TRP A 286 33.66 -23.81 14.32
N THR A 287 32.61 -22.99 14.17
CA THR A 287 32.37 -22.21 12.95
C THR A 287 33.33 -21.01 12.95
N LYS A 288 34.07 -20.80 11.85
CA LYS A 288 34.91 -19.61 11.64
C LYS A 288 34.28 -18.66 10.62
N ILE A 289 34.42 -17.35 10.85
CA ILE A 289 33.89 -16.29 9.98
C ILE A 289 34.76 -15.04 10.05
N LYS A 290 34.95 -14.34 8.92
CA LYS A 290 35.68 -13.07 8.86
C LYS A 290 35.20 -12.12 7.76
N THR A 291 35.58 -10.85 7.86
CA THR A 291 35.32 -9.77 6.90
C THR A 291 36.64 -9.15 6.41
N ALA A 292 36.64 -8.54 5.22
CA ALA A 292 37.84 -7.90 4.67
C ALA A 292 38.14 -6.52 5.29
N ILE A 293 37.17 -5.94 5.99
CA ILE A 293 37.25 -4.69 6.79
C ILE A 293 36.78 -4.98 8.22
N ASP A 294 37.02 -4.08 9.16
CA ASP A 294 36.50 -4.16 10.53
C ASP A 294 34.97 -4.33 10.53
N SER A 295 34.47 -5.24 11.39
CA SER A 295 33.04 -5.53 11.52
C SER A 295 32.60 -5.71 12.97
N ALA A 296 31.36 -5.35 13.29
CA ALA A 296 30.72 -5.63 14.56
C ALA A 296 30.09 -7.03 14.56
N ALA A 297 30.28 -7.78 15.65
CA ALA A 297 29.88 -9.19 15.75
C ALA A 297 28.54 -9.39 16.46
N PHE A 298 27.61 -10.09 15.80
CA PHE A 298 26.26 -10.36 16.27
C PHE A 298 25.86 -11.83 16.07
N ILE A 299 24.84 -12.25 16.81
CA ILE A 299 24.07 -13.46 16.53
C ILE A 299 22.61 -13.06 16.25
N TYR A 300 21.94 -13.73 15.30
CA TYR A 300 20.49 -13.53 15.13
C TYR A 300 19.77 -14.07 16.37
N MET A 301 18.81 -13.32 16.90
CA MET A 301 17.95 -13.81 17.97
C MET A 301 17.05 -14.93 17.43
N PRO A 302 17.14 -16.17 17.95
CA PRO A 302 16.22 -17.23 17.56
C PRO A 302 14.82 -16.96 18.12
N ARG A 303 13.82 -17.70 17.64
CA ARG A 303 12.40 -17.45 17.91
C ARG A 303 11.73 -18.71 18.45
N GLY A 304 10.91 -18.59 19.48
CA GLY A 304 10.08 -19.69 20.00
C GLY A 304 10.85 -20.89 20.59
N LEU A 305 12.14 -20.74 20.93
CA LEU A 305 12.89 -21.77 21.63
C LEU A 305 12.50 -21.81 23.12
N ALA A 306 12.41 -23.00 23.71
CA ALA A 306 12.01 -23.17 25.10
C ALA A 306 13.08 -22.76 26.15
N LYS A 307 14.33 -22.53 25.73
CA LYS A 307 15.47 -22.10 26.56
C LYS A 307 16.44 -21.26 25.72
N GLU A 308 17.17 -20.34 26.37
CA GLU A 308 18.22 -19.55 25.72
C GLU A 308 19.43 -20.42 25.33
N PRO A 309 19.81 -20.49 24.03
CA PRO A 309 21.03 -21.16 23.59
C PRO A 309 22.27 -20.67 24.32
N GLN A 310 23.19 -21.59 24.62
CA GLN A 310 24.52 -21.23 25.12
C GLN A 310 25.52 -21.31 23.98
N ILE A 311 26.19 -20.20 23.69
CA ILE A 311 27.27 -20.11 22.71
C ILE A 311 28.63 -19.90 23.39
N GLU A 312 29.69 -20.34 22.71
CA GLU A 312 31.08 -19.99 23.01
C GLU A 312 31.70 -19.33 21.78
N TYR A 313 32.50 -18.28 21.98
CA TYR A 313 33.16 -17.55 20.90
C TYR A 313 34.46 -16.88 21.35
N TYR A 314 35.38 -16.66 20.40
CA TYR A 314 36.61 -15.89 20.59
C TYR A 314 37.05 -15.25 19.26
N VAL A 315 37.87 -14.21 19.35
CA VAL A 315 38.53 -13.60 18.19
C VAL A 315 39.99 -14.08 18.17
N GLU A 316 40.42 -14.52 16.99
CA GLU A 316 41.75 -15.03 16.69
C GLU A 316 42.88 -14.15 17.26
N ASN A 317 43.89 -14.77 17.87
CA ASN A 317 45.01 -14.09 18.53
C ASN A 317 44.62 -13.04 19.60
N ASN A 318 43.41 -13.13 20.18
CA ASN A 318 42.83 -12.13 21.09
C ASN A 318 42.69 -10.71 20.48
N LEU A 319 42.67 -10.57 19.15
CA LEU A 319 42.61 -9.26 18.47
C LEU A 319 41.23 -8.59 18.50
N GLY A 320 40.25 -9.19 19.18
CA GLY A 320 38.89 -8.67 19.31
C GLY A 320 38.87 -7.35 20.09
N LYS A 321 38.44 -6.27 19.43
CA LYS A 321 38.31 -4.94 20.03
C LYS A 321 36.94 -4.75 20.69
N ALA A 322 36.90 -3.77 21.58
CA ALA A 322 35.71 -3.15 22.12
C ALA A 322 34.65 -2.80 21.06
N LEU A 323 33.38 -3.16 21.30
CA LEU A 323 32.21 -2.52 20.68
C LEU A 323 31.49 -1.64 21.71
N PRO A 324 31.77 -0.33 21.77
CA PRO A 324 31.07 0.63 22.62
C PRO A 324 29.55 0.45 22.50
N THR A 325 28.88 0.25 23.62
CA THR A 325 27.44 -0.04 23.67
C THR A 325 26.73 0.97 24.56
N TYR A 326 25.59 1.49 24.10
CA TYR A 326 24.72 2.35 24.89
C TYR A 326 23.33 1.71 25.07
N ARG A 327 22.75 1.89 26.26
CA ARG A 327 21.37 1.51 26.61
C ARG A 327 20.72 2.64 27.40
N LYS A 328 19.38 2.66 27.43
CA LYS A 328 18.62 3.75 28.05
C LYS A 328 19.02 3.99 29.52
N GLY A 329 19.23 5.24 29.89
CA GLY A 329 19.65 5.68 31.23
C GLY A 329 21.14 5.52 31.53
N TRP A 330 21.97 5.09 30.57
CA TRP A 330 23.41 4.91 30.79
C TRP A 330 24.18 6.24 30.71
N ASN A 331 25.39 6.29 31.26
CA ASN A 331 26.22 7.49 31.25
C ASN A 331 26.76 7.79 29.84
N GLN A 332 26.04 8.63 29.09
CA GLN A 332 26.42 8.99 27.71
C GLN A 332 27.81 9.63 27.61
N LYS A 333 28.27 10.41 28.61
CA LYS A 333 29.62 10.98 28.61
C LYS A 333 30.72 9.92 28.73
N LEU A 334 30.46 8.81 29.43
CA LEU A 334 31.38 7.67 29.49
C LEU A 334 31.41 6.90 28.17
N PHE A 335 30.25 6.70 27.54
CA PHE A 335 30.13 6.09 26.21
C PHE A 335 30.82 6.92 25.11
N GLU A 336 30.53 8.23 25.03
CA GLU A 336 31.18 9.18 24.09
C GLU A 336 32.72 9.13 24.23
N ARG A 337 33.19 9.09 25.49
CA ARG A 337 34.62 9.02 25.82
C ARG A 337 35.25 7.69 25.41
N ARG A 338 34.69 6.53 25.83
CA ARG A 338 35.24 5.22 25.46
C ARG A 338 35.29 5.02 23.94
N TRP A 339 34.23 5.39 23.19
CA TRP A 339 34.25 5.35 21.72
C TRP A 339 35.26 6.31 21.07
N THR A 340 35.76 7.31 21.81
CA THR A 340 36.84 8.20 21.36
C THR A 340 38.22 7.64 21.73
N GLU A 341 38.40 7.14 22.95
CA GLU A 341 39.68 6.66 23.50
C GLU A 341 40.08 5.27 22.95
N GLU A 342 39.12 4.37 22.74
CA GLU A 342 39.31 3.05 22.09
C GLU A 342 39.37 3.16 20.55
N ASP A 343 38.99 4.34 20.03
CA ASP A 343 38.89 4.73 18.62
C ASP A 343 38.10 3.75 17.71
N SER A 344 37.15 3.03 18.31
CA SER A 344 36.43 1.88 17.76
C SER A 344 35.67 2.17 16.47
N SER A 345 35.76 1.25 15.52
CA SER A 345 35.23 1.38 14.14
C SER A 345 33.70 1.51 14.06
N TYR A 346 32.97 1.05 15.08
CA TYR A 346 31.53 1.23 15.24
C TYR A 346 31.15 1.36 16.73
N ALA A 347 29.92 1.79 17.00
CA ALA A 347 29.25 1.66 18.29
C ALA A 347 27.80 1.14 18.11
N TYR A 348 27.25 0.55 19.16
CA TYR A 348 25.93 -0.09 19.17
C TYR A 348 24.98 0.63 20.14
N ILE A 349 23.85 1.13 19.63
CA ILE A 349 22.81 1.79 20.43
C ILE A 349 21.63 0.83 20.55
N GLU A 350 21.31 0.41 21.77
CA GLU A 350 20.33 -0.65 22.01
C GLU A 350 19.09 -0.12 22.74
N GLY A 351 17.94 -0.17 22.05
CA GLY A 351 16.62 -0.03 22.64
C GLY A 351 15.94 -1.38 22.90
N LYS A 352 14.63 -1.33 23.15
CA LYS A 352 13.82 -2.52 23.42
C LYS A 352 13.51 -3.25 22.12
N ASP A 353 12.73 -2.61 21.25
CA ASP A 353 12.22 -3.20 20.00
C ASP A 353 13.05 -2.75 18.77
N HIS A 354 14.20 -2.10 18.98
CA HIS A 354 15.14 -1.67 17.94
C HIS A 354 16.60 -1.67 18.44
N ALA A 355 17.55 -1.63 17.52
CA ALA A 355 18.92 -1.19 17.78
C ALA A 355 19.58 -0.59 16.52
N LEU A 356 20.55 0.30 16.73
CA LEU A 356 21.32 0.96 15.67
C LEU A 356 22.80 0.51 15.75
N LEU A 357 23.41 0.17 14.61
CA LEU A 357 24.87 0.07 14.46
C LEU A 357 25.40 1.33 13.78
N LEU A 358 26.16 2.13 14.51
CA LEU A 358 26.69 3.41 14.06
C LEU A 358 28.17 3.29 13.70
N PRO A 359 28.58 3.47 12.44
CA PRO A 359 30.00 3.57 12.08
C PRO A 359 30.68 4.77 12.73
N LYS A 360 31.99 4.68 12.91
CA LYS A 360 32.87 5.70 13.53
C LYS A 360 32.69 7.12 12.99
N MET A 361 32.28 7.30 11.73
CA MET A 361 31.98 8.63 11.18
C MET A 361 30.79 9.31 11.88
N ASP A 362 29.83 8.55 12.41
CA ASP A 362 28.66 9.06 13.12
C ASP A 362 28.94 9.46 14.57
N ARG A 363 30.14 9.16 15.10
CA ARG A 363 30.60 9.58 16.43
C ARG A 363 30.43 11.09 16.63
N HIS A 364 30.62 11.89 15.57
CA HIS A 364 30.44 13.34 15.62
C HIS A 364 28.97 13.78 15.77
N HIS A 365 28.00 13.02 15.26
CA HIS A 365 26.57 13.29 15.46
C HIS A 365 26.21 13.08 16.94
N ILE A 366 26.64 11.95 17.52
CA ILE A 366 26.32 11.61 18.91
C ILE A 366 26.95 12.59 19.91
N VAL A 367 28.24 12.86 19.77
CA VAL A 367 28.95 13.81 20.64
C VAL A 367 28.34 15.23 20.56
N ASN A 368 27.73 15.62 19.44
CA ASN A 368 27.07 16.91 19.31
C ASN A 368 25.59 16.93 19.70
N MET A 369 24.96 15.80 20.06
CA MET A 369 23.53 15.78 20.44
C MET A 369 23.18 16.79 21.54
N LYS A 370 24.05 16.92 22.54
CA LYS A 370 23.93 17.91 23.63
C LYS A 370 23.87 19.38 23.19
N ASN A 371 24.26 19.69 21.95
CA ASN A 371 24.25 21.03 21.36
C ASN A 371 23.00 21.28 20.47
N ASN A 372 22.19 20.25 20.20
CA ASN A 372 21.06 20.34 19.28
C ASN A 372 19.92 21.21 19.82
N LYS A 373 19.34 22.04 18.94
CA LYS A 373 18.30 23.03 19.29
C LYS A 373 17.02 22.90 18.46
N HIS A 374 17.05 22.19 17.32
CA HIS A 374 15.87 22.04 16.47
C HIS A 374 15.01 20.85 16.94
N MET A 375 13.67 20.98 16.84
CA MET A 375 12.72 20.00 17.40
C MET A 375 12.86 18.57 16.85
N HIS A 376 13.34 18.42 15.60
CA HIS A 376 13.56 17.15 14.93
C HIS A 376 14.91 16.48 15.28
N GLN A 377 15.77 17.15 16.04
CA GLN A 377 17.05 16.61 16.49
C GLN A 377 16.91 16.01 17.90
N PHE A 378 17.58 14.88 18.17
CA PHE A 378 17.69 14.34 19.52
C PHE A 378 18.76 15.09 20.33
N LYS A 379 18.47 15.33 21.61
CA LYS A 379 19.38 16.01 22.56
C LYS A 379 20.34 15.04 23.26
N ASN A 380 20.00 13.75 23.27
CA ASN A 380 20.77 12.65 23.84
C ASN A 380 20.29 11.30 23.25
N LEU A 381 20.99 10.22 23.57
CA LEU A 381 20.68 8.87 23.13
C LEU A 381 19.41 8.29 23.77
N ASP A 382 19.03 8.73 24.97
CA ASP A 382 17.78 8.30 25.62
C ASP A 382 16.53 8.79 24.88
N GLU A 383 16.56 10.01 24.35
CA GLU A 383 15.51 10.58 23.49
C GLU A 383 15.41 9.84 22.16
N LEU A 384 16.56 9.45 21.58
CA LEU A 384 16.60 8.60 20.37
C LEU A 384 16.00 7.22 20.65
N ILE A 385 16.46 6.53 21.71
CA ILE A 385 15.95 5.20 22.06
C ILE A 385 14.44 5.25 22.32
N HIS A 386 13.98 6.25 23.09
CA HIS A 386 12.58 6.45 23.38
C HIS A 386 11.73 6.66 22.11
N TYR A 387 12.20 7.45 21.14
CA TYR A 387 11.45 7.73 19.90
C TYR A 387 11.16 6.45 19.10
N TYR A 388 12.16 5.59 18.91
CA TYR A 388 11.96 4.32 18.21
C TYR A 388 11.14 3.32 19.02
N ASP A 389 11.36 3.22 20.35
CA ASP A 389 10.52 2.37 21.23
C ASP A 389 9.03 2.81 21.17
N ASP A 390 8.77 4.12 21.21
CA ASP A 390 7.42 4.70 21.22
C ASP A 390 6.71 4.61 19.86
N MET A 391 7.41 4.86 18.76
CA MET A 391 6.90 4.62 17.40
C MET A 391 6.48 3.15 17.23
N ILE A 392 7.34 2.21 17.60
CA ILE A 392 7.06 0.77 17.43
C ILE A 392 5.90 0.33 18.35
N ALA A 393 5.81 0.87 19.57
CA ALA A 393 4.67 0.66 20.45
C ALA A 393 3.36 1.17 19.83
N HIS A 394 3.35 2.38 19.26
CA HIS A 394 2.18 2.93 18.56
C HIS A 394 1.79 2.11 17.32
N TYR A 395 2.75 1.67 16.49
CA TYR A 395 2.46 0.89 15.29
C TYR A 395 1.92 -0.51 15.65
N ASN A 396 2.45 -1.12 16.72
CA ASN A 396 1.90 -2.37 17.27
C ASN A 396 0.46 -2.18 17.80
N LYS A 397 0.18 -1.06 18.49
CA LYS A 397 -1.17 -0.71 18.97
C LYS A 397 -2.16 -0.50 17.82
N TRP A 398 -1.83 0.32 16.82
CA TRP A 398 -2.70 0.64 15.68
C TRP A 398 -2.87 -0.52 14.70
N THR A 399 -1.96 -1.50 14.71
CA THR A 399 -2.18 -2.79 14.03
C THR A 399 -2.90 -3.82 14.92
N GLY A 400 -3.38 -3.42 16.09
CA GLY A 400 -4.28 -4.20 16.95
C GLY A 400 -3.62 -5.37 17.67
N LEU A 401 -2.30 -5.32 17.89
CA LEU A 401 -1.55 -6.37 18.57
C LEU A 401 -1.67 -6.24 20.09
N ASN A 402 -1.64 -7.37 20.80
CA ASN A 402 -1.77 -7.45 22.26
C ASN A 402 -0.68 -8.33 22.89
N ASN A 403 -0.68 -8.45 24.23
CA ASN A 403 0.34 -9.18 24.99
C ASN A 403 -0.12 -10.57 25.48
N ASP A 404 -1.26 -11.10 25.03
CA ASP A 404 -1.66 -12.49 25.34
C ASP A 404 -1.05 -13.46 24.33
N VAL A 405 -0.09 -14.28 24.77
CA VAL A 405 0.62 -15.28 23.97
C VAL A 405 -0.30 -16.34 23.32
N ASN A 406 -1.54 -16.48 23.80
CA ASN A 406 -2.56 -17.37 23.24
C ASN A 406 -3.46 -16.68 22.20
N SER A 407 -3.35 -15.36 22.03
CA SER A 407 -4.18 -14.60 21.11
C SER A 407 -3.72 -14.76 19.66
N VAL A 408 -4.66 -14.76 18.72
CA VAL A 408 -4.34 -14.60 17.29
C VAL A 408 -3.74 -13.22 16.99
N ASN A 409 -4.00 -12.25 17.89
CA ASN A 409 -3.50 -10.88 17.84
C ASN A 409 -2.20 -10.70 18.66
N PHE A 410 -1.53 -11.76 19.09
CA PHE A 410 -0.33 -11.62 19.92
C PHE A 410 0.80 -10.86 19.21
N ASN A 411 1.41 -9.92 19.93
CA ASN A 411 2.61 -9.21 19.54
C ASN A 411 3.85 -10.10 19.67
N ASN A 412 4.03 -11.02 18.70
CA ASN A 412 5.29 -11.76 18.54
C ASN A 412 6.47 -10.80 18.66
N GLN A 413 7.43 -11.11 19.53
CA GLN A 413 8.54 -10.21 19.80
C GLN A 413 9.40 -10.00 18.54
N SER A 414 9.91 -8.78 18.38
CA SER A 414 10.55 -8.32 17.17
C SER A 414 11.52 -7.19 17.48
N LYS A 415 12.70 -7.18 16.88
CA LYS A 415 13.70 -6.13 17.08
C LYS A 415 14.25 -5.64 15.75
N TYR A 416 13.94 -4.40 15.38
CA TYR A 416 14.51 -3.78 14.17
C TYR A 416 16.02 -3.61 14.33
N PHE A 417 16.76 -3.77 13.24
CA PHE A 417 18.20 -3.53 13.21
C PHE A 417 18.51 -2.51 12.13
N ILE A 418 18.95 -1.32 12.55
CA ILE A 418 19.14 -0.14 11.73
C ILE A 418 20.64 0.06 11.49
N VAL A 419 21.07 0.14 10.23
CA VAL A 419 22.49 0.22 9.86
C VAL A 419 22.76 1.28 8.78
N ALA A 420 24.04 1.61 8.61
CA ALA A 420 24.53 2.27 7.40
C ALA A 420 24.78 1.20 6.31
N ASN A 421 24.47 1.51 5.05
CA ASN A 421 24.95 0.74 3.91
C ASN A 421 25.39 1.68 2.78
N LYS A 422 26.70 1.78 2.56
CA LYS A 422 27.33 2.55 1.47
C LYS A 422 26.81 2.21 0.07
N HIS A 423 26.31 1.01 -0.15
CA HIS A 423 25.76 0.53 -1.43
C HIS A 423 24.37 -0.08 -1.21
N GLY A 424 23.42 0.76 -0.77
CA GLY A 424 22.03 0.38 -0.51
C GLY A 424 21.07 0.72 -1.65
N GLY A 425 19.79 0.41 -1.43
CA GLY A 425 18.68 0.90 -2.25
C GLY A 425 18.17 2.28 -1.80
N GLY A 426 17.58 3.05 -2.72
CA GLY A 426 16.86 4.29 -2.42
C GLY A 426 17.72 5.39 -1.76
N LEU A 427 17.08 6.21 -0.92
CA LEU A 427 17.76 7.04 0.10
C LEU A 427 17.98 6.23 1.39
N ALA A 428 17.00 5.39 1.71
CA ALA A 428 17.01 4.34 2.70
C ALA A 428 16.14 3.19 2.16
N TYR A 429 16.15 2.06 2.86
CA TYR A 429 15.34 0.89 2.50
C TYR A 429 15.03 -0.02 3.70
N TYR A 430 13.87 -0.68 3.62
CA TYR A 430 13.49 -1.80 4.46
C TYR A 430 13.81 -3.12 3.76
N SER A 431 14.48 -4.03 4.49
CA SER A 431 14.68 -5.41 4.07
C SER A 431 14.24 -6.39 5.15
N ARG A 432 14.22 -7.69 4.82
CA ARG A 432 13.98 -8.74 5.81
C ARG A 432 15.10 -8.87 6.86
N ASP A 433 16.30 -8.35 6.60
CA ASP A 433 17.51 -8.55 7.42
C ASP A 433 17.89 -7.34 8.29
N HIS A 434 17.58 -6.13 7.81
CA HIS A 434 17.84 -4.84 8.45
C HIS A 434 17.01 -3.72 7.79
N VAL A 435 16.88 -2.58 8.46
CA VAL A 435 16.61 -1.26 7.86
C VAL A 435 17.97 -0.58 7.63
N ALA A 436 18.16 0.15 6.53
CA ALA A 436 19.42 0.87 6.33
C ALA A 436 19.30 2.17 5.54
N ALA A 437 20.26 3.06 5.78
CA ALA A 437 20.52 4.23 4.93
C ALA A 437 21.38 3.84 3.73
N ASN A 438 21.10 4.38 2.54
CA ASN A 438 21.99 4.27 1.38
C ASN A 438 23.14 5.28 1.46
N ASN A 439 23.99 5.08 2.48
CA ASN A 439 25.07 5.96 2.84
C ASN A 439 26.05 5.20 3.75
N PRO A 440 27.37 5.48 3.70
CA PRO A 440 28.32 4.97 4.70
C PRO A 440 28.06 5.47 6.13
N SER A 441 27.19 6.45 6.33
CA SER A 441 26.68 6.97 7.61
C SER A 441 25.23 6.55 7.86
N ALA A 442 24.87 6.26 9.11
CA ALA A 442 23.49 6.03 9.55
C ALA A 442 22.77 7.34 9.96
N GLY A 443 23.38 8.51 9.69
CA GLY A 443 22.98 9.82 10.21
C GLY A 443 21.52 10.22 9.96
N TYR A 444 20.89 9.74 8.88
CA TYR A 444 19.47 9.99 8.62
C TYR A 444 18.53 9.39 9.69
N PHE A 445 18.95 8.31 10.36
CA PHE A 445 18.23 7.69 11.48
C PHE A 445 18.55 8.34 12.85
N LEU A 446 19.49 9.30 12.89
CA LEU A 446 19.84 10.09 14.08
C LEU A 446 19.02 11.40 14.19
N THR A 447 17.92 11.49 13.44
CA THR A 447 16.92 12.58 13.50
C THR A 447 15.50 12.03 13.44
N LYS A 448 14.55 12.71 14.07
CA LYS A 448 13.11 12.45 13.96
C LYS A 448 12.61 12.86 12.58
N GLY A 449 11.66 12.12 12.03
CA GLY A 449 10.94 12.51 10.82
C GLY A 449 10.69 11.35 9.87
N TRP A 450 10.14 11.70 8.70
CA TRP A 450 9.46 10.76 7.80
C TRP A 450 10.26 9.51 7.43
N LEU A 451 11.58 9.63 7.21
CA LEU A 451 12.42 8.51 6.81
C LEU A 451 12.42 7.38 7.86
N ALA A 452 12.57 7.69 9.15
CA ALA A 452 12.52 6.68 10.20
C ALA A 452 11.12 6.04 10.31
N LEU A 453 10.07 6.85 10.20
CA LEU A 453 8.66 6.42 10.26
C LEU A 453 8.29 5.48 9.09
N HIS A 454 8.71 5.85 7.88
CA HIS A 454 8.45 5.14 6.62
C HIS A 454 9.13 3.76 6.57
N GLU A 455 10.43 3.71 6.87
CA GLU A 455 11.24 2.49 6.78
C GLU A 455 10.90 1.47 7.87
N VAL A 456 10.61 1.92 9.09
CA VAL A 456 10.07 1.04 10.15
C VAL A 456 8.64 0.62 9.80
N GLY A 457 7.84 1.51 9.20
CA GLY A 457 6.48 1.24 8.75
C GLY A 457 6.36 0.07 7.76
N HIS A 458 7.34 -0.12 6.86
CA HIS A 458 7.36 -1.26 5.92
C HIS A 458 7.34 -2.64 6.61
N GLY A 459 7.77 -2.72 7.87
CA GLY A 459 7.60 -3.93 8.67
C GLY A 459 6.14 -4.38 8.82
N TYR A 460 5.18 -3.47 8.64
CA TYR A 460 3.74 -3.65 8.87
C TYR A 460 2.91 -3.81 7.58
N ASP A 461 3.53 -3.85 6.40
CA ASP A 461 2.85 -3.98 5.09
C ASP A 461 2.11 -5.31 4.91
N GLY A 462 2.84 -6.43 5.00
CA GLY A 462 2.27 -7.77 4.86
C GLY A 462 1.46 -7.95 3.57
N ILE A 463 0.28 -8.57 3.66
CA ILE A 463 -0.64 -8.79 2.53
C ILE A 463 -1.40 -7.53 2.10
N MET A 464 -1.36 -6.44 2.87
CA MET A 464 -2.15 -5.23 2.59
C MET A 464 -1.60 -4.42 1.40
N THR A 465 -0.40 -4.74 0.92
CA THR A 465 0.17 -4.19 -0.32
C THR A 465 -0.02 -5.09 -1.54
N SER A 466 -0.70 -6.25 -1.39
CA SER A 466 -0.73 -7.33 -2.39
C SER A 466 -2.00 -7.39 -3.25
N ASP A 467 -2.98 -6.49 -3.07
CA ASP A 467 -4.19 -6.42 -3.92
C ASP A 467 -4.02 -5.37 -5.03
N SER A 468 -3.98 -5.81 -6.28
CA SER A 468 -3.81 -4.91 -7.43
C SER A 468 -4.98 -3.95 -7.64
N ARG A 469 -6.16 -4.16 -7.05
CA ARG A 469 -7.32 -3.26 -7.19
C ARG A 469 -7.15 -1.94 -6.45
N ILE A 470 -6.37 -1.93 -5.37
CA ILE A 470 -6.03 -0.74 -4.59
C ILE A 470 -4.52 -0.81 -4.28
N PRO A 471 -3.64 -0.27 -5.14
CA PRO A 471 -2.19 -0.46 -5.01
C PRO A 471 -1.58 0.37 -3.87
N LEU A 472 -1.38 -0.28 -2.71
CA LEU A 472 -0.92 0.35 -1.46
C LEU A 472 0.56 0.10 -1.09
N GLY A 473 1.37 -0.49 -1.98
CA GLY A 473 2.84 -0.39 -1.84
C GLY A 473 3.28 1.07 -1.82
N GLU A 474 4.21 1.42 -0.92
CA GLU A 474 4.61 2.81 -0.60
C GLU A 474 3.48 3.71 -0.04
N VAL A 475 2.37 3.11 0.43
CA VAL A 475 1.21 3.84 0.98
C VAL A 475 0.74 3.26 2.32
N TRP A 476 0.70 1.93 2.47
CA TRP A 476 0.16 1.29 3.66
C TRP A 476 0.98 1.59 4.92
N ASN A 477 2.29 1.33 4.89
CA ASN A 477 3.25 1.79 5.91
C ASN A 477 3.07 3.28 6.28
N ASN A 478 2.83 4.11 5.26
CA ASN A 478 2.73 5.56 5.39
C ASN A 478 1.44 6.02 6.10
N ILE A 479 0.44 5.15 6.30
CA ILE A 479 -0.71 5.43 7.18
C ILE A 479 -0.23 5.66 8.61
N PHE A 480 0.59 4.74 9.15
CA PHE A 480 1.13 4.84 10.51
C PHE A 480 2.18 5.95 10.64
N ALA A 481 2.95 6.22 9.59
CA ALA A 481 3.87 7.35 9.53
C ALA A 481 3.13 8.70 9.61
N ASN A 482 2.06 8.88 8.82
CA ASN A 482 1.20 10.06 8.88
C ASN A 482 0.54 10.21 10.26
N GLU A 483 -0.01 9.13 10.80
CA GLU A 483 -0.72 9.14 12.08
C GLU A 483 0.21 9.56 13.24
N TYR A 484 1.43 8.99 13.28
CA TYR A 484 2.44 9.36 14.27
C TYR A 484 2.93 10.80 14.13
N GLN A 485 3.27 11.21 12.91
CA GLN A 485 3.72 12.58 12.63
C GLN A 485 2.66 13.64 12.97
N LYS A 486 1.38 13.35 12.71
CA LYS A 486 0.29 14.29 12.96
C LYS A 486 -0.15 14.33 14.42
N ASN A 487 -0.31 13.16 15.06
CA ASN A 487 -1.01 13.08 16.35
C ASN A 487 -0.05 12.86 17.55
N ILE A 488 1.13 12.26 17.33
CA ILE A 488 2.13 12.02 18.38
C ILE A 488 3.25 13.09 18.34
N GLU A 489 3.94 13.27 17.21
CA GLU A 489 4.93 14.34 17.04
C GLU A 489 4.28 15.74 17.04
N LYS A 490 3.02 15.83 16.61
CA LYS A 490 2.25 17.09 16.44
C LYS A 490 2.97 18.11 15.54
N SER A 491 3.66 17.58 14.53
CA SER A 491 4.48 18.34 13.58
C SER A 491 3.61 19.33 12.80
N GLN A 492 3.99 20.62 12.84
CA GLN A 492 3.24 21.73 12.21
C GLN A 492 3.23 21.69 10.66
N GLY A 493 4.00 20.77 10.08
CA GLY A 493 3.84 20.32 8.70
C GLY A 493 4.31 18.87 8.59
N GLY A 494 3.76 18.13 7.63
CA GLY A 494 4.08 16.70 7.42
C GLY A 494 4.25 16.32 5.95
N TRP A 495 4.78 15.13 5.67
CA TRP A 495 5.13 14.70 4.30
C TRP A 495 3.93 14.68 3.34
N LEU A 496 2.76 14.27 3.82
CA LEU A 496 1.54 14.15 3.03
C LEU A 496 0.98 15.50 2.57
N TYR A 497 0.88 16.47 3.49
CA TYR A 497 0.14 17.72 3.29
C TYR A 497 1.02 18.99 3.27
N GLY A 498 2.32 18.87 3.51
CA GLY A 498 3.15 20.02 3.89
C GLY A 498 2.56 20.69 5.14
N THR A 499 2.46 22.01 5.11
CA THR A 499 1.80 22.83 6.15
C THR A 499 0.32 23.11 5.86
N ASN A 500 -0.26 22.60 4.76
CA ASN A 500 -1.61 23.02 4.32
C ASN A 500 -2.45 21.88 3.72
N GLN A 501 -3.01 21.05 4.61
CA GLN A 501 -3.94 19.96 4.26
C GLN A 501 -5.11 20.44 3.39
N ARG A 502 -5.69 21.61 3.71
CA ARG A 502 -6.82 22.18 2.97
C ARG A 502 -6.46 22.53 1.52
N GLN A 503 -5.33 23.17 1.27
CA GLN A 503 -4.87 23.49 -0.09
C GLN A 503 -4.56 22.24 -0.91
N TYR A 504 -3.92 21.23 -0.31
CA TYR A 504 -3.62 19.98 -0.98
C TYR A 504 -4.90 19.24 -1.40
N GLN A 505 -5.85 19.08 -0.48
CA GLN A 505 -7.13 18.42 -0.75
C GLN A 505 -8.04 19.22 -1.70
N ALA A 506 -8.00 20.57 -1.66
CA ALA A 506 -8.64 21.42 -2.66
C ALA A 506 -8.09 21.16 -4.07
N GLY A 507 -6.78 20.90 -4.20
CA GLY A 507 -6.16 20.52 -5.46
C GLY A 507 -6.68 19.19 -6.03
N ILE A 508 -6.87 18.17 -5.18
CA ILE A 508 -7.48 16.89 -5.55
C ILE A 508 -8.94 17.09 -5.97
N HIS A 509 -9.73 17.79 -5.14
CA HIS A 509 -11.13 18.10 -5.42
C HIS A 509 -11.31 18.85 -6.76
N LYS A 510 -10.44 19.82 -7.07
CA LYS A 510 -10.43 20.51 -8.36
C LYS A 510 -10.18 19.54 -9.52
N ARG A 511 -9.20 18.62 -9.41
CA ARG A 511 -8.96 17.57 -10.43
C ARG A 511 -10.16 16.65 -10.61
N MET A 512 -10.82 16.24 -9.53
CA MET A 512 -12.03 15.42 -9.59
C MET A 512 -13.14 16.12 -10.37
N LEU A 513 -13.41 17.40 -10.11
CA LEU A 513 -14.41 18.17 -10.85
C LEU A 513 -14.03 18.35 -12.33
N GLN A 514 -12.76 18.68 -12.62
CA GLN A 514 -12.27 18.85 -13.99
C GLN A 514 -12.35 17.56 -14.83
N ASN A 515 -12.24 16.39 -14.20
CA ASN A 515 -12.31 15.09 -14.86
C ASN A 515 -13.72 14.46 -14.83
N ASN A 516 -14.78 15.24 -14.61
CA ASN A 516 -16.16 14.75 -14.50
C ASN A 516 -16.33 13.60 -13.50
N LEU A 517 -15.66 13.71 -12.34
CA LEU A 517 -15.57 12.73 -11.26
C LEU A 517 -14.94 11.37 -11.64
N LYS A 518 -14.33 11.25 -12.83
CA LYS A 518 -13.59 10.04 -13.26
C LYS A 518 -12.15 10.08 -12.72
N PHE A 519 -11.99 9.84 -11.42
CA PHE A 519 -10.68 9.65 -10.78
C PHE A 519 -10.34 8.16 -10.70
N ASP A 520 -9.05 7.81 -10.74
CA ASP A 520 -8.59 6.41 -10.87
C ASP A 520 -7.45 6.15 -9.86
N ILE A 521 -7.71 5.28 -8.88
CA ILE A 521 -6.74 4.92 -7.83
C ILE A 521 -5.43 4.35 -8.41
N GLN A 522 -5.48 3.71 -9.58
CA GLN A 522 -4.31 3.15 -10.26
C GLN A 522 -3.37 4.26 -10.72
N ARG A 523 -3.92 5.39 -11.18
CA ARG A 523 -3.19 6.56 -11.69
C ARG A 523 -2.88 7.60 -10.62
N ALA A 524 -3.51 7.51 -9.45
CA ALA A 524 -3.26 8.38 -8.32
C ALA A 524 -1.80 8.29 -7.83
N THR A 525 -1.21 9.43 -7.47
CA THR A 525 0.11 9.50 -6.82
C THR A 525 0.10 8.87 -5.43
N LEU A 526 1.28 8.53 -4.88
CA LEU A 526 1.39 7.96 -3.53
C LEU A 526 0.69 8.82 -2.46
N LYS A 527 0.81 10.15 -2.58
CA LYS A 527 0.15 11.11 -1.67
C LYS A 527 -1.36 11.21 -1.89
N GLU A 528 -1.87 10.98 -3.10
CA GLU A 528 -3.32 10.90 -3.34
C GLU A 528 -3.91 9.59 -2.80
N ARG A 529 -3.20 8.46 -2.94
CA ARG A 529 -3.58 7.18 -2.32
C ARG A 529 -3.51 7.25 -0.79
N LEU A 530 -2.54 7.96 -0.23
CA LEU A 530 -2.44 8.16 1.22
C LEU A 530 -3.51 9.14 1.75
N ASP A 531 -3.88 10.17 1.01
CA ASP A 531 -5.04 11.01 1.34
C ASP A 531 -6.33 10.17 1.30
N PHE A 532 -6.51 9.32 0.28
CA PHE A 532 -7.62 8.36 0.19
C PHE A 532 -7.71 7.45 1.43
N MET A 533 -6.60 6.83 1.84
CA MET A 533 -6.55 5.96 3.02
C MET A 533 -6.80 6.73 4.33
N THR A 534 -6.13 7.87 4.52
CA THR A 534 -6.19 8.62 5.79
C THR A 534 -7.52 9.37 5.97
N ARG A 535 -8.30 9.61 4.90
CA ARG A 535 -9.72 10.05 5.01
C ARG A 535 -10.60 9.02 5.71
N MET A 536 -10.41 7.73 5.41
CA MET A 536 -11.14 6.64 6.08
C MET A 536 -10.73 6.55 7.56
N VAL A 537 -9.43 6.66 7.86
CA VAL A 537 -8.92 6.74 9.25
C VAL A 537 -9.53 7.93 10.01
N ARG A 538 -9.63 9.12 9.40
CA ARG A 538 -10.26 10.28 10.04
C ARG A 538 -11.78 10.18 10.21
N LEU A 539 -12.45 9.35 9.40
CA LEU A 539 -13.88 9.07 9.52
C LEU A 539 -14.21 8.10 10.65
N THR A 540 -13.34 7.12 10.94
CA THR A 540 -13.60 6.04 11.91
C THR A 540 -12.73 6.05 13.17
N GLY A 541 -11.76 6.96 13.25
CA GLY A 541 -10.58 6.77 14.09
C GLY A 541 -9.65 5.68 13.55
N ILE A 542 -8.43 5.62 14.07
CA ILE A 542 -7.45 4.56 13.78
C ILE A 542 -7.90 3.21 14.38
N GLU A 543 -8.80 3.27 15.37
CA GLU A 543 -9.50 2.16 16.00
C GLU A 543 -10.32 1.33 14.99
N GLY A 544 -10.92 1.96 13.97
CA GLY A 544 -11.61 1.25 12.89
C GLY A 544 -10.69 0.37 12.05
N LEU A 545 -9.50 0.90 11.70
CA LEU A 545 -8.44 0.13 11.02
C LEU A 545 -7.88 -0.98 11.93
N THR A 546 -7.74 -0.67 13.22
CA THR A 546 -7.28 -1.59 14.26
C THR A 546 -8.20 -2.81 14.38
N ALA A 547 -9.51 -2.60 14.45
CA ALA A 547 -10.52 -3.67 14.53
C ALA A 547 -10.55 -4.53 13.25
N MET A 548 -10.50 -3.89 12.07
CA MET A 548 -10.40 -4.60 10.78
C MET A 548 -9.19 -5.56 10.75
N LEU A 549 -8.03 -5.11 11.21
CA LEU A 549 -6.82 -5.93 11.25
C LEU A 549 -6.91 -7.10 12.24
N GLN A 550 -7.70 -6.96 13.32
CA GLN A 550 -7.99 -8.04 14.26
C GLN A 550 -8.93 -9.08 13.64
N GLU A 551 -10.01 -8.65 12.99
CA GLU A 551 -10.97 -9.56 12.32
C GLU A 551 -10.31 -10.37 11.19
N VAL A 552 -9.44 -9.75 10.37
CA VAL A 552 -8.74 -10.46 9.30
C VAL A 552 -7.69 -11.44 9.84
N ARG A 553 -7.11 -11.19 11.03
CA ARG A 553 -6.26 -12.19 11.72
C ARG A 553 -7.06 -13.35 12.30
N GLU A 554 -8.27 -13.09 12.80
CA GLU A 554 -9.21 -14.15 13.16
C GLU A 554 -9.69 -14.97 11.96
N GLU A 555 -9.81 -14.37 10.78
CA GLU A 555 -10.07 -15.10 9.54
C GLU A 555 -8.84 -15.96 9.15
N GLN A 556 -7.63 -15.39 9.23
CA GLN A 556 -6.36 -16.08 8.95
C GLN A 556 -6.13 -17.29 9.87
N SER A 557 -6.54 -17.24 11.14
CA SER A 557 -6.38 -18.37 12.07
C SER A 557 -7.29 -19.56 11.76
N LYS A 558 -8.34 -19.36 10.96
CA LYS A 558 -9.35 -20.37 10.60
C LYS A 558 -9.12 -20.94 9.19
N LYS A 559 -8.59 -20.14 8.27
CA LYS A 559 -8.30 -20.53 6.87
C LYS A 559 -7.20 -19.66 6.27
N LYS A 560 -6.55 -20.13 5.19
CA LYS A 560 -5.64 -19.29 4.41
C LYS A 560 -6.41 -18.11 3.78
N VAL A 561 -5.99 -16.89 4.09
CA VAL A 561 -6.49 -15.65 3.45
C VAL A 561 -5.57 -15.20 2.31
N SER A 562 -6.15 -14.45 1.37
CA SER A 562 -5.48 -13.67 0.32
C SER A 562 -5.91 -12.21 0.44
N ALA A 563 -5.14 -11.29 -0.15
CA ALA A 563 -5.47 -9.86 -0.13
C ALA A 563 -6.82 -9.58 -0.81
N ASP A 564 -7.74 -8.94 -0.09
CA ASP A 564 -9.07 -8.56 -0.59
C ASP A 564 -9.48 -7.19 -0.03
N LEU A 565 -8.74 -6.15 -0.41
CA LEU A 565 -8.86 -4.81 0.17
C LEU A 565 -10.26 -4.20 0.00
N PRO A 566 -10.94 -4.31 -1.17
CA PRO A 566 -12.32 -3.82 -1.29
C PRO A 566 -13.25 -4.43 -0.25
N ARG A 567 -13.16 -5.76 0.00
CA ARG A 567 -13.99 -6.42 1.02
C ARG A 567 -13.61 -6.01 2.43
N TRP A 568 -12.33 -6.05 2.79
CA TRP A 568 -11.92 -5.72 4.17
C TRP A 568 -12.26 -4.28 4.53
N PHE A 569 -12.06 -3.33 3.61
CA PHE A 569 -12.44 -1.95 3.83
C PHE A 569 -13.96 -1.79 3.90
N SER A 570 -14.74 -2.44 3.04
CA SER A 570 -16.21 -2.31 3.08
C SER A 570 -16.85 -3.05 4.25
N GLU A 571 -16.54 -4.34 4.46
CA GLU A 571 -17.20 -5.26 5.40
C GLU A 571 -16.59 -5.24 6.81
N ASN A 572 -15.26 -5.27 6.93
CA ASN A 572 -14.57 -5.39 8.22
C ASN A 572 -14.19 -4.04 8.85
N TRP A 573 -14.26 -2.93 8.09
CA TRP A 573 -13.91 -1.58 8.57
C TRP A 573 -15.09 -0.60 8.51
N LEU A 574 -15.48 -0.14 7.32
CA LEU A 574 -16.45 0.95 7.17
C LEU A 574 -17.87 0.51 7.57
N ALA A 575 -18.29 -0.70 7.22
CA ALA A 575 -19.57 -1.27 7.64
C ALA A 575 -19.76 -1.27 9.17
N LYS A 576 -18.72 -1.64 9.92
CA LYS A 576 -18.74 -1.65 11.40
C LYS A 576 -18.90 -0.26 12.01
N ASN A 577 -18.60 0.79 11.24
CA ASN A 577 -18.76 2.19 11.62
C ASN A 577 -20.06 2.81 11.05
N ASN A 578 -21.00 2.00 10.54
CA ASN A 578 -22.18 2.43 9.78
C ASN A 578 -21.82 3.41 8.65
N ALA A 579 -21.00 2.93 7.70
CA ALA A 579 -20.61 3.67 6.51
C ALA A 579 -20.56 2.74 5.28
N ASN A 580 -21.35 3.07 4.25
CA ASN A 580 -21.30 2.40 2.95
C ASN A 580 -20.27 3.12 2.05
N ILE A 581 -19.17 2.44 1.74
CA ILE A 581 -18.04 2.98 0.97
C ILE A 581 -18.24 2.93 -0.56
N LEU A 582 -19.28 2.25 -1.08
CA LEU A 582 -19.36 1.93 -2.52
C LEU A 582 -19.32 3.17 -3.42
N ALA A 583 -19.98 4.27 -3.04
CA ALA A 583 -19.93 5.53 -3.81
C ALA A 583 -18.55 6.21 -3.79
N TYR A 584 -17.76 5.99 -2.74
CA TYR A 584 -16.38 6.49 -2.65
C TYR A 584 -15.39 5.60 -3.42
N PHE A 585 -15.67 4.29 -3.52
CA PHE A 585 -14.96 3.38 -4.42
C PHE A 585 -15.25 3.70 -5.90
N ASP A 586 -16.51 3.92 -6.28
CA ASP A 586 -16.88 4.26 -7.65
C ASP A 586 -16.28 5.63 -8.07
N LEU A 587 -16.16 6.63 -7.16
CA LEU A 587 -15.42 7.89 -7.39
C LEU A 587 -13.93 7.70 -7.70
N TYR A 588 -13.32 6.63 -7.19
CA TYR A 588 -11.90 6.28 -7.40
C TYR A 588 -11.70 5.14 -8.42
N ASN A 589 -12.76 4.75 -9.14
CA ASN A 589 -12.77 3.65 -10.10
C ASN A 589 -12.27 2.31 -9.52
N ILE A 590 -12.57 2.04 -8.25
CA ILE A 590 -12.20 0.80 -7.55
C ILE A 590 -13.22 -0.31 -7.89
N PRO A 591 -12.81 -1.42 -8.53
CA PRO A 591 -13.74 -2.46 -8.95
C PRO A 591 -14.22 -3.32 -7.77
N VAL A 592 -15.54 -3.41 -7.63
CA VAL A 592 -16.25 -4.20 -6.60
C VAL A 592 -17.08 -5.29 -7.28
N THR A 593 -17.03 -6.53 -6.80
CA THR A 593 -17.83 -7.64 -7.32
C THR A 593 -19.31 -7.50 -6.93
N ASN A 594 -20.22 -8.05 -7.74
CA ASN A 594 -21.66 -8.00 -7.46
C ASN A 594 -22.00 -8.67 -6.11
N GLU A 595 -21.39 -9.82 -5.78
CA GLU A 595 -21.58 -10.45 -4.45
C GLU A 595 -21.24 -9.50 -3.30
N LEU A 596 -20.16 -8.71 -3.43
CA LEU A 596 -19.78 -7.74 -2.41
C LEU A 596 -20.69 -6.50 -2.41
N LYS A 597 -21.17 -6.04 -3.58
CA LYS A 597 -22.20 -4.99 -3.66
C LYS A 597 -23.49 -5.45 -2.96
N ASP A 598 -24.04 -6.60 -3.34
CA ASP A 598 -25.21 -7.23 -2.69
C ASP A 598 -25.03 -7.36 -1.17
N LYS A 599 -23.83 -7.80 -0.73
CA LYS A 599 -23.52 -7.97 0.70
C LYS A 599 -23.60 -6.66 1.46
N ILE A 600 -22.88 -5.61 1.02
CA ILE A 600 -22.85 -4.30 1.68
C ILE A 600 -24.22 -3.60 1.59
N GLU A 601 -24.90 -3.71 0.46
CA GLU A 601 -26.22 -3.11 0.25
C GLU A 601 -27.33 -3.76 1.08
N SER A 602 -27.15 -5.02 1.49
CA SER A 602 -28.04 -5.69 2.46
C SER A 602 -27.86 -5.19 3.90
N LEU A 603 -26.72 -4.55 4.23
CA LEU A 603 -26.45 -4.00 5.57
C LEU A 603 -27.08 -2.62 5.83
N GLN A 604 -27.72 -2.01 4.83
CA GLN A 604 -28.51 -0.77 4.96
C GLN A 604 -27.76 0.39 5.65
N GLN A 605 -26.50 0.59 5.26
CA GLN A 605 -25.63 1.62 5.81
C GLN A 605 -25.74 2.95 5.04
N THR A 606 -25.48 4.06 5.72
CA THR A 606 -25.45 5.40 5.09
C THR A 606 -24.17 5.59 4.26
N TYR A 607 -24.29 6.11 3.04
CA TYR A 607 -23.16 6.30 2.14
C TYR A 607 -22.24 7.46 2.58
N VAL A 608 -20.94 7.28 2.37
CA VAL A 608 -19.92 8.29 2.67
C VAL A 608 -19.34 8.94 1.42
N TYR A 609 -19.10 10.25 1.49
CA TYR A 609 -18.56 11.05 0.39
C TYR A 609 -17.84 12.31 0.87
N PRO A 610 -16.92 12.90 0.07
CA PRO A 610 -16.32 14.19 0.40
C PRO A 610 -17.37 15.31 0.53
N LEU A 611 -17.46 15.98 1.68
CA LEU A 611 -18.44 17.04 1.96
C LEU A 611 -18.48 18.12 0.87
N ALA A 612 -17.32 18.61 0.44
CA ALA A 612 -17.19 19.60 -0.62
C ALA A 612 -17.68 19.16 -2.02
N LEU A 613 -17.87 17.87 -2.28
CA LEU A 613 -18.53 17.42 -3.52
C LEU A 613 -20.05 17.45 -3.44
N LEU A 614 -20.64 17.44 -2.23
CA LEU A 614 -22.09 17.45 -2.00
C LEU A 614 -22.63 18.88 -1.83
N ILE A 615 -21.96 19.70 -1.02
CA ILE A 615 -22.42 21.06 -0.65
C ILE A 615 -21.48 22.11 -1.25
N ASN A 616 -22.04 23.03 -2.02
CA ASN A 616 -21.36 24.17 -2.65
C ASN A 616 -21.36 25.42 -1.77
N ASN A 617 -22.38 25.61 -0.92
CA ASN A 617 -22.46 26.68 0.06
C ASN A 617 -21.29 26.65 1.05
N ALA A 618 -20.54 27.75 1.15
CA ALA A 618 -19.34 27.82 1.98
C ALA A 618 -19.64 27.83 3.48
N GLU A 619 -20.70 28.52 3.91
CA GLU A 619 -21.07 28.66 5.33
C GLU A 619 -21.59 27.32 5.89
N GLU A 620 -22.46 26.64 5.13
CA GLU A 620 -23.00 25.33 5.50
C GLU A 620 -21.88 24.27 5.56
N ARG A 621 -20.92 24.29 4.63
CA ARG A 621 -19.71 23.45 4.75
C ARG A 621 -18.94 23.75 6.03
N GLN A 622 -18.71 25.02 6.37
CA GLN A 622 -17.98 25.39 7.59
C GLN A 622 -18.76 25.08 8.88
N ARG A 623 -20.09 25.09 8.84
CA ARG A 623 -20.93 24.52 9.91
C ARG A 623 -20.67 23.02 10.08
N TYR A 624 -20.65 22.24 9.00
CA TYR A 624 -20.39 20.80 9.08
C TYR A 624 -18.95 20.46 9.50
N VAL A 625 -17.94 21.21 9.03
CA VAL A 625 -16.55 21.10 9.50
C VAL A 625 -16.48 21.25 11.02
N LYS A 626 -17.14 22.27 11.59
CA LYS A 626 -17.20 22.49 13.04
C LYS A 626 -18.02 21.42 13.77
N LYS A 627 -19.23 21.10 13.26
CA LYS A 627 -20.16 20.13 13.87
C LYS A 627 -19.57 18.73 14.00
N LEU A 628 -18.79 18.29 13.01
CA LEU A 628 -18.28 16.92 12.89
C LEU A 628 -16.78 16.82 13.20
N GLY A 629 -16.12 17.92 13.59
CA GLY A 629 -14.68 17.94 13.90
C GLY A 629 -13.77 17.64 12.69
N LEU A 630 -14.22 17.94 11.47
CA LEU A 630 -13.49 17.59 10.25
C LEU A 630 -12.18 18.39 10.15
N ALA A 631 -11.13 17.75 9.65
CA ALA A 631 -9.84 18.43 9.41
C ALA A 631 -9.94 19.51 8.32
N THR A 632 -10.81 19.32 7.32
CA THR A 632 -11.13 20.28 6.24
C THR A 632 -12.55 20.03 5.73
N GLU A 633 -13.09 20.91 4.87
CA GLU A 633 -14.36 20.65 4.19
C GLU A 633 -14.30 19.57 3.10
N TYR A 634 -13.11 19.02 2.82
CA TYR A 634 -12.92 17.97 1.83
C TYR A 634 -13.02 16.57 2.42
N GLU A 635 -13.04 16.42 3.75
CA GLU A 635 -13.12 15.10 4.41
C GLU A 635 -14.43 14.35 4.11
N LEU A 636 -14.42 13.04 4.39
CA LEU A 636 -15.62 12.20 4.27
C LEU A 636 -16.65 12.56 5.33
N VAL A 637 -17.91 12.62 4.90
CA VAL A 637 -19.10 12.68 5.77
C VAL A 637 -20.09 11.60 5.34
N LYS A 638 -20.94 11.13 6.26
CA LYS A 638 -22.07 10.27 5.93
C LYS A 638 -23.24 11.11 5.45
N SER A 639 -24.10 10.53 4.62
CA SER A 639 -25.33 11.18 4.14
C SER A 639 -26.32 11.47 5.28
N SER A 640 -26.25 10.68 6.37
CA SER A 640 -26.97 10.91 7.62
C SER A 640 -26.52 12.16 8.38
N ASP A 641 -25.23 12.51 8.33
CA ASP A 641 -24.66 13.60 9.13
C ASP A 641 -25.20 14.96 8.69
N LEU A 642 -25.61 15.03 7.42
CA LEU A 642 -26.20 16.16 6.72
C LEU A 642 -27.73 16.26 6.89
N ALA A 643 -28.37 15.41 7.69
CA ALA A 643 -29.84 15.37 7.83
C ALA A 643 -30.48 16.72 8.21
N ASP A 644 -29.74 17.56 8.94
CA ASP A 644 -30.11 18.90 9.41
C ASP A 644 -29.68 20.05 8.47
N THR A 645 -29.29 19.76 7.23
CA THR A 645 -28.86 20.81 6.29
C THR A 645 -30.05 21.63 5.80
N LYS A 646 -29.86 22.95 5.68
CA LYS A 646 -30.84 23.86 5.08
C LYS A 646 -30.77 23.85 3.56
N VAL A 647 -29.66 23.40 2.98
CA VAL A 647 -29.50 23.28 1.52
C VAL A 647 -30.50 22.26 0.97
N LYS A 648 -31.17 22.63 -0.13
CA LYS A 648 -32.11 21.80 -0.90
C LYS A 648 -31.78 21.89 -2.38
N THR A 649 -32.09 20.85 -3.12
CA THR A 649 -31.97 20.77 -4.57
C THR A 649 -32.93 19.72 -5.13
N ASN A 650 -33.03 19.62 -6.44
CA ASN A 650 -33.92 18.69 -7.12
C ASN A 650 -33.13 17.56 -7.77
N ALA A 651 -33.78 16.43 -7.99
CA ALA A 651 -33.20 15.24 -8.58
C ALA A 651 -34.22 14.41 -9.38
N ALA A 652 -33.76 13.64 -10.35
CA ALA A 652 -34.62 12.75 -11.14
C ALA A 652 -33.99 11.36 -11.30
N VAL A 653 -34.84 10.32 -11.21
CA VAL A 653 -34.48 8.94 -11.54
C VAL A 653 -35.33 8.52 -12.73
N ASN A 654 -34.70 8.36 -13.89
CA ASN A 654 -35.32 7.82 -15.10
C ASN A 654 -35.21 6.28 -15.08
N LEU A 655 -36.31 5.55 -15.27
CA LEU A 655 -36.32 4.10 -15.30
C LEU A 655 -36.32 3.59 -16.75
N GLN A 656 -35.21 3.00 -17.19
CA GLN A 656 -35.16 2.31 -18.48
C GLN A 656 -35.67 0.87 -18.30
N LEU A 657 -36.93 0.62 -18.63
CA LEU A 657 -37.64 -0.62 -18.29
C LEU A 657 -37.30 -1.84 -19.18
N ASN A 658 -36.70 -1.64 -20.36
CA ASN A 658 -36.20 -2.71 -21.25
C ASN A 658 -37.19 -3.87 -21.49
N GLY A 659 -38.44 -3.53 -21.82
CA GLY A 659 -39.53 -4.47 -22.11
C GLY A 659 -40.37 -4.89 -20.89
N HIS A 660 -39.91 -4.61 -19.67
CA HIS A 660 -40.69 -4.85 -18.46
C HIS A 660 -41.84 -3.83 -18.30
N THR A 661 -42.91 -4.25 -17.62
CA THR A 661 -43.99 -3.34 -17.16
C THR A 661 -44.08 -3.34 -15.63
N LEU A 662 -44.40 -2.17 -15.06
CA LEU A 662 -44.51 -1.97 -13.61
C LEU A 662 -45.97 -2.14 -13.11
N PRO A 663 -46.18 -2.39 -11.81
CA PRO A 663 -47.51 -2.28 -11.17
C PRO A 663 -48.10 -0.87 -11.24
N LYS A 664 -49.44 -0.77 -11.23
CA LYS A 664 -50.15 0.53 -11.21
C LYS A 664 -49.81 1.28 -9.91
N GLY A 665 -49.38 2.53 -10.01
CA GLY A 665 -49.00 3.35 -8.86
C GLY A 665 -47.60 3.07 -8.30
N ALA A 666 -46.72 2.41 -9.07
CA ALA A 666 -45.33 2.20 -8.71
C ALA A 666 -44.60 3.52 -8.38
N VAL A 667 -43.72 3.45 -7.37
CA VAL A 667 -42.94 4.58 -6.84
C VAL A 667 -41.45 4.22 -6.79
N VAL A 668 -40.59 5.22 -6.91
CA VAL A 668 -39.16 5.12 -6.57
C VAL A 668 -38.96 5.81 -5.23
N LYS A 669 -38.15 5.22 -4.34
CA LYS A 669 -37.76 5.84 -3.06
C LYS A 669 -36.26 6.11 -3.02
N LEU A 670 -35.88 7.20 -2.37
CA LEU A 670 -34.48 7.52 -2.05
C LEU A 670 -34.25 7.19 -0.57
N ILE A 671 -33.29 6.33 -0.26
CA ILE A 671 -33.05 5.81 1.09
C ILE A 671 -31.63 6.15 1.58
N ASP A 672 -31.53 6.58 2.83
CA ASP A 672 -30.30 6.86 3.57
C ASP A 672 -30.20 5.88 4.75
N GLY A 673 -29.36 4.86 4.61
CA GLY A 673 -29.33 3.71 5.50
C GLY A 673 -30.66 2.95 5.49
N GLN A 674 -31.41 3.04 6.59
CA GLN A 674 -32.78 2.50 6.71
C GLN A 674 -33.88 3.55 6.46
N ARG A 675 -33.54 4.85 6.45
CA ARG A 675 -34.53 5.93 6.38
C ARG A 675 -34.90 6.26 4.94
N VAL A 676 -36.19 6.16 4.60
CA VAL A 676 -36.73 6.82 3.40
C VAL A 676 -36.58 8.34 3.57
N VAL A 677 -35.84 8.95 2.63
CA VAL A 677 -35.60 10.40 2.56
C VAL A 677 -36.64 11.08 1.70
N ALA A 678 -37.04 10.44 0.59
CA ALA A 678 -38.13 10.87 -0.27
C ALA A 678 -38.70 9.71 -1.08
N GLU A 679 -39.91 9.92 -1.60
CA GLU A 679 -40.64 8.99 -2.45
C GLU A 679 -41.31 9.78 -3.58
N ALA A 680 -41.29 9.26 -4.80
CA ALA A 680 -41.92 9.88 -5.96
C ALA A 680 -42.65 8.84 -6.82
N LYS A 681 -43.85 9.21 -7.28
CA LYS A 681 -44.60 8.48 -8.31
C LYS A 681 -43.96 8.70 -9.67
N LEU A 682 -43.99 7.67 -10.50
CA LEU A 682 -43.48 7.74 -11.88
C LEU A 682 -44.43 8.54 -12.78
N GLN A 683 -43.85 9.38 -13.62
CA GLN A 683 -44.52 10.08 -14.73
C GLN A 683 -43.64 9.88 -15.97
N ASN A 684 -44.16 9.22 -17.01
CA ASN A 684 -43.41 8.81 -18.20
C ASN A 684 -42.07 8.13 -17.83
N ASP A 685 -42.15 7.14 -16.94
CA ASP A 685 -41.04 6.37 -16.34
C ASP A 685 -39.96 7.17 -15.59
N ILE A 686 -40.18 8.47 -15.36
CA ILE A 686 -39.30 9.32 -14.55
C ILE A 686 -39.92 9.59 -13.18
N ALA A 687 -39.15 9.35 -12.12
CA ALA A 687 -39.47 9.75 -10.75
C ALA A 687 -38.78 11.09 -10.43
N GLN A 688 -39.59 12.13 -10.22
CA GLN A 688 -39.14 13.50 -9.94
C GLN A 688 -39.13 13.79 -8.43
N PHE A 689 -37.99 14.22 -7.91
CA PHE A 689 -37.80 14.51 -6.48
C PHE A 689 -37.46 16.00 -6.27
N GLN A 690 -38.31 16.69 -5.50
CA GLN A 690 -38.17 18.12 -5.21
C GLN A 690 -37.68 18.35 -3.78
N ASN A 691 -36.93 19.43 -3.55
CA ASN A 691 -36.49 19.86 -2.21
C ASN A 691 -35.70 18.81 -1.41
N ILE A 692 -34.87 18.01 -2.09
CA ILE A 692 -34.02 16.98 -1.49
C ILE A 692 -32.74 17.60 -0.91
N ARG A 693 -32.27 17.10 0.24
CA ARG A 693 -30.98 17.52 0.80
C ARG A 693 -29.80 16.90 0.04
N PRO A 694 -28.65 17.58 -0.11
CA PRO A 694 -27.43 16.95 -0.62
C PRO A 694 -27.00 15.73 0.21
N GLY A 695 -26.46 14.72 -0.45
CA GLY A 695 -26.19 13.40 0.12
C GLY A 695 -26.13 12.33 -0.98
N ILE A 696 -25.98 11.07 -0.58
CA ILE A 696 -26.03 9.92 -1.49
C ILE A 696 -27.11 8.95 -0.99
N TYR A 697 -27.99 8.52 -1.90
CA TYR A 697 -29.16 7.72 -1.57
C TYR A 697 -29.23 6.43 -2.37
N LYS A 698 -29.56 5.33 -1.71
CA LYS A 698 -29.88 4.06 -2.38
C LYS A 698 -31.16 4.27 -3.18
N VAL A 699 -31.14 3.89 -4.45
CA VAL A 699 -32.32 3.99 -5.32
C VAL A 699 -33.17 2.75 -5.11
N PHE A 700 -34.23 2.90 -4.32
CA PHE A 700 -35.22 1.85 -4.10
C PHE A 700 -36.20 1.84 -5.27
N ALA A 701 -35.81 1.18 -6.36
CA ALA A 701 -36.65 0.95 -7.53
C ALA A 701 -37.80 -0.04 -7.23
N PRO A 702 -38.97 0.11 -7.87
CA PRO A 702 -40.08 -0.83 -7.79
C PRO A 702 -39.81 -2.09 -8.63
N HIS A 703 -40.36 -3.24 -8.24
CA HIS A 703 -40.29 -4.45 -9.06
C HIS A 703 -41.20 -4.37 -10.29
N SER A 704 -40.80 -5.01 -11.38
CA SER A 704 -41.72 -5.26 -12.50
C SER A 704 -42.74 -6.34 -12.16
N LYS A 705 -43.81 -6.46 -12.96
CA LYS A 705 -44.76 -7.58 -12.87
C LYS A 705 -44.07 -8.96 -13.02
N GLY A 706 -42.95 -8.99 -13.76
CA GLY A 706 -42.07 -10.16 -13.90
C GLY A 706 -41.08 -10.36 -12.75
N LYS A 707 -41.22 -9.62 -11.64
CA LYS A 707 -40.33 -9.63 -10.46
C LYS A 707 -38.88 -9.20 -10.75
N ALA A 708 -38.65 -8.51 -11.87
CA ALA A 708 -37.34 -7.97 -12.24
C ALA A 708 -37.06 -6.65 -11.51
N LEU A 709 -35.79 -6.41 -11.19
CA LEU A 709 -35.25 -5.19 -10.62
C LEU A 709 -33.93 -4.81 -11.32
N PRO A 710 -33.56 -3.52 -11.34
CA PRO A 710 -32.23 -3.09 -11.76
C PRO A 710 -31.16 -3.52 -10.75
N SER A 711 -29.89 -3.47 -11.16
CA SER A 711 -28.76 -3.67 -10.23
C SER A 711 -28.68 -2.57 -9.17
N HIS A 712 -28.00 -2.86 -8.06
CA HIS A 712 -27.77 -1.91 -6.97
C HIS A 712 -27.19 -0.58 -7.49
N THR A 713 -27.96 0.49 -7.30
CA THR A 713 -27.63 1.85 -7.79
C THR A 713 -27.90 2.87 -6.69
N PHE A 714 -27.04 3.89 -6.60
CA PHE A 714 -27.23 5.05 -5.75
C PHE A 714 -27.27 6.34 -6.58
N LEU A 715 -27.95 7.34 -6.04
CA LEU A 715 -28.06 8.70 -6.59
C LEU A 715 -27.18 9.63 -5.75
N ILE A 716 -26.24 10.32 -6.38
CA ILE A 716 -25.46 11.40 -5.74
C ILE A 716 -26.22 12.72 -5.94
N VAL A 717 -26.74 13.29 -4.85
CA VAL A 717 -27.44 14.58 -4.84
C VAL A 717 -26.48 15.67 -4.38
N ARG A 718 -26.23 16.64 -5.27
CA ARG A 718 -25.24 17.71 -5.11
C ARG A 718 -25.92 19.07 -5.30
N GLU A 719 -25.58 20.02 -4.44
CA GLU A 719 -26.10 21.39 -4.50
C GLU A 719 -25.77 22.06 -5.84
N GLY A 720 -26.76 22.72 -6.47
CA GLY A 720 -26.55 23.48 -7.71
C GLY A 720 -26.12 22.66 -8.92
N ASN A 721 -26.33 21.34 -8.91
CA ASN A 721 -26.06 20.44 -10.04
C ASN A 721 -27.36 19.82 -10.55
N ALA A 722 -27.38 19.34 -11.80
CA ALA A 722 -28.45 18.49 -12.31
C ALA A 722 -28.27 17.05 -11.76
N ASN A 723 -29.07 16.67 -10.76
CA ASN A 723 -28.94 15.38 -10.08
C ASN A 723 -29.80 14.31 -10.74
N ASN A 724 -29.50 14.00 -12.01
CA ASN A 724 -30.28 13.11 -12.84
C ASN A 724 -29.50 11.82 -13.14
N ILE A 725 -30.14 10.66 -12.96
CA ILE A 725 -29.60 9.35 -13.35
C ILE A 725 -30.61 8.56 -14.19
N THR A 726 -30.11 7.65 -15.02
CA THR A 726 -30.92 6.57 -15.60
C THR A 726 -30.59 5.26 -14.91
N VAL A 727 -31.61 4.50 -14.55
CA VAL A 727 -31.53 3.20 -13.87
C VAL A 727 -32.16 2.17 -14.79
N SER A 728 -31.31 1.30 -15.35
CA SER A 728 -31.72 0.32 -16.34
C SER A 728 -32.07 -1.01 -15.68
N TYR A 729 -33.28 -1.50 -15.96
CA TYR A 729 -33.67 -2.88 -15.69
C TYR A 729 -32.92 -3.81 -16.64
N PRO A 730 -32.75 -5.11 -16.32
CA PRO A 730 -32.32 -6.10 -17.31
C PRO A 730 -33.28 -6.14 -18.50
N ASN A 731 -32.82 -6.70 -19.63
CA ASN A 731 -33.72 -6.96 -20.75
C ASN A 731 -34.67 -8.11 -20.38
N ILE A 732 -35.95 -7.98 -20.75
CA ILE A 732 -36.95 -9.01 -20.45
C ILE A 732 -36.59 -10.39 -21.05
N ASP A 733 -35.92 -10.40 -22.21
CA ASP A 733 -35.45 -11.60 -22.92
C ASP A 733 -33.95 -11.94 -22.66
N GLU A 734 -33.32 -11.33 -21.65
CA GLU A 734 -31.92 -11.63 -21.32
C GLU A 734 -31.77 -13.08 -20.83
N LYS A 735 -30.93 -13.86 -21.52
CA LYS A 735 -30.55 -15.23 -21.10
C LYS A 735 -29.63 -15.17 -19.88
N GLN A 736 -29.52 -16.27 -19.13
CA GLN A 736 -28.85 -16.25 -17.82
C GLN A 736 -27.39 -15.75 -17.90
N SER A 737 -27.07 -14.74 -17.09
CA SER A 737 -25.77 -14.07 -17.02
C SER A 737 -25.12 -14.15 -15.63
N PHE A 738 -25.62 -15.08 -14.78
CA PHE A 738 -25.28 -15.21 -13.35
C PHE A 738 -24.38 -16.41 -13.02
N TYR A 739 -24.16 -17.30 -13.99
CA TYR A 739 -23.24 -18.43 -13.92
C TYR A 739 -22.24 -18.32 -15.09
N ASN A 740 -21.37 -17.33 -15.01
CA ASN A 740 -20.25 -17.18 -15.95
C ASN A 740 -19.16 -18.18 -15.58
N GLN A 741 -18.37 -18.61 -16.55
CA GLN A 741 -17.33 -19.63 -16.33
C GLN A 741 -15.95 -19.10 -16.74
N ARG A 742 -14.91 -19.59 -16.06
CA ARG A 742 -13.51 -19.32 -16.41
C ARG A 742 -12.71 -20.61 -16.45
N LEU A 743 -12.14 -20.93 -17.60
CA LEU A 743 -11.15 -21.98 -17.75
C LEU A 743 -9.75 -21.37 -17.56
N ALA A 744 -9.15 -21.62 -16.40
CA ALA A 744 -7.82 -21.15 -16.03
C ALA A 744 -6.75 -22.19 -16.38
N LEU A 745 -5.80 -21.82 -17.23
CA LEU A 745 -4.63 -22.61 -17.60
C LEU A 745 -3.41 -22.10 -16.82
N LYS A 746 -2.74 -22.99 -16.09
CA LYS A 746 -1.68 -22.64 -15.13
C LYS A 746 -0.34 -23.27 -15.53
N GLY A 747 0.70 -22.47 -15.43
CA GLY A 747 2.09 -22.87 -15.65
C GLY A 747 2.82 -23.23 -14.37
N ILE A 748 4.15 -23.09 -14.40
CA ILE A 748 5.02 -23.34 -13.26
C ILE A 748 4.68 -22.47 -12.05
N GLY A 749 4.83 -23.03 -10.85
CA GLY A 749 4.39 -22.39 -9.60
C GLY A 749 2.87 -22.21 -9.48
N ASN A 750 2.10 -22.86 -10.37
CA ASN A 750 0.65 -22.68 -10.52
C ASN A 750 0.23 -21.23 -10.88
N ARG A 751 1.15 -20.43 -11.47
CA ARG A 751 0.83 -19.11 -12.05
C ARG A 751 -0.15 -19.29 -13.20
N GLU A 752 -1.23 -18.51 -13.26
CA GLU A 752 -2.11 -18.52 -14.43
C GLU A 752 -1.40 -17.91 -15.64
N VAL A 753 -1.44 -18.62 -16.77
CA VAL A 753 -0.77 -18.22 -18.03
C VAL A 753 -1.79 -17.82 -19.09
N VAL A 754 -2.97 -18.46 -19.08
CA VAL A 754 -4.15 -18.01 -19.84
C VAL A 754 -5.40 -18.23 -19.01
N GLY A 755 -6.32 -17.27 -19.03
CA GLY A 755 -7.70 -17.48 -18.60
C GLY A 755 -8.68 -17.26 -19.75
N ILE A 756 -9.58 -18.22 -19.96
CA ILE A 756 -10.66 -18.12 -20.94
C ILE A 756 -11.96 -17.90 -20.16
N ASN A 757 -12.52 -16.70 -20.23
CA ASN A 757 -13.84 -16.39 -19.67
C ASN A 757 -14.93 -16.69 -20.70
N TYR A 758 -16.08 -17.22 -20.25
CA TYR A 758 -17.30 -17.39 -21.03
C TYR A 758 -18.49 -16.79 -20.29
N ASN A 759 -19.29 -15.98 -20.99
CA ASN A 759 -20.59 -15.47 -20.53
C ASN A 759 -21.72 -16.15 -21.34
N PRO A 760 -22.51 -17.05 -20.72
CA PRO A 760 -23.60 -17.72 -21.41
C PRO A 760 -24.73 -16.79 -21.87
N GLY A 761 -25.00 -15.71 -21.14
CA GLY A 761 -26.15 -14.82 -21.39
C GLY A 761 -26.07 -14.08 -22.73
N ASN A 762 -24.86 -13.80 -23.21
CA ASN A 762 -24.61 -13.16 -24.51
C ASN A 762 -23.69 -13.98 -25.44
N ALA A 763 -23.32 -15.21 -25.08
CA ALA A 763 -22.39 -16.07 -25.79
C ALA A 763 -20.99 -15.46 -26.08
N SER A 764 -20.54 -14.48 -25.28
CA SER A 764 -19.22 -13.86 -25.46
C SER A 764 -18.09 -14.63 -24.74
N VAL A 765 -16.91 -14.65 -25.35
CA VAL A 765 -15.70 -15.32 -24.84
C VAL A 765 -14.53 -14.35 -24.84
N THR A 766 -13.78 -14.29 -23.74
CA THR A 766 -12.54 -13.52 -23.63
C THR A 766 -11.37 -14.44 -23.32
N VAL A 767 -10.38 -14.51 -24.22
CA VAL A 767 -9.10 -15.20 -24.01
C VAL A 767 -8.07 -14.19 -23.55
N GLN A 768 -7.65 -14.27 -22.28
CA GLN A 768 -6.64 -13.40 -21.69
C GLN A 768 -5.35 -14.17 -21.42
N LYS A 769 -4.30 -13.86 -22.19
CA LYS A 769 -2.92 -14.34 -21.99
C LYS A 769 -2.18 -13.42 -21.00
N TYR A 770 -1.43 -14.01 -20.08
CA TYR A 770 -0.57 -13.29 -19.12
C TYR A 770 0.91 -13.44 -19.51
N ALA A 771 1.68 -12.35 -19.34
CA ALA A 771 3.08 -12.34 -19.74
C ALA A 771 3.95 -13.32 -18.94
N GLY A 772 5.16 -13.60 -19.45
CA GLY A 772 6.18 -14.41 -18.81
C GLY A 772 6.25 -15.84 -19.34
N ILE A 773 7.33 -16.56 -19.03
CA ILE A 773 7.51 -17.97 -19.38
C ILE A 773 6.40 -18.85 -18.75
N PRO A 774 5.66 -19.68 -19.51
CA PRO A 774 4.64 -20.56 -18.94
C PRO A 774 5.21 -21.66 -18.03
N HIS A 775 6.11 -22.50 -18.54
CA HIS A 775 6.71 -23.62 -17.81
C HIS A 775 8.08 -24.01 -18.41
N ASN A 776 9.17 -23.50 -17.81
CA ASN A 776 10.54 -23.62 -18.32
C ASN A 776 11.01 -25.07 -18.63
N TYR A 777 10.50 -26.09 -17.93
CA TYR A 777 10.86 -27.49 -18.17
C TYR A 777 10.22 -28.13 -19.43
N PHE A 778 9.30 -27.45 -20.13
CA PHE A 778 8.75 -27.92 -21.42
C PHE A 778 9.33 -27.08 -22.57
N ASN A 779 10.16 -27.68 -23.42
CA ASN A 779 10.75 -27.02 -24.60
C ASN A 779 9.83 -26.96 -25.82
N ASN A 780 8.63 -27.55 -25.71
CA ASN A 780 7.62 -27.72 -26.75
C ASN A 780 6.26 -27.18 -26.28
N GLU A 781 5.18 -27.50 -27.02
CA GLU A 781 3.81 -27.11 -26.68
C GLU A 781 3.40 -27.58 -25.28
N TYR A 782 3.13 -26.62 -24.39
CA TYR A 782 2.65 -26.82 -23.03
C TYR A 782 1.12 -26.71 -22.94
N ALA A 783 0.53 -25.83 -23.74
CA ALA A 783 -0.91 -25.70 -23.89
C ALA A 783 -1.27 -25.32 -25.35
N HIS A 784 -2.49 -25.62 -25.77
CA HIS A 784 -3.03 -25.23 -27.07
C HIS A 784 -4.47 -24.76 -26.88
N ILE A 785 -4.87 -23.69 -27.57
CA ILE A 785 -6.23 -23.14 -27.54
C ILE A 785 -6.72 -22.97 -28.98
N LYS A 786 -7.79 -23.69 -29.34
CA LYS A 786 -8.44 -23.59 -30.65
C LYS A 786 -9.92 -23.28 -30.48
N ILE A 787 -10.42 -22.24 -31.16
CA ILE A 787 -11.84 -21.87 -31.17
C ILE A 787 -12.41 -22.16 -32.56
N VAL A 788 -13.46 -22.99 -32.62
CA VAL A 788 -14.07 -23.48 -33.85
C VAL A 788 -15.58 -23.22 -33.81
N LYS A 789 -16.11 -22.56 -34.83
CA LYS A 789 -17.56 -22.36 -34.99
C LYS A 789 -18.27 -23.63 -35.43
N GLN A 790 -19.60 -23.67 -35.32
CA GLN A 790 -20.43 -24.78 -35.82
C GLN A 790 -20.17 -25.15 -37.29
N ASN A 791 -19.90 -24.16 -38.16
CA ASN A 791 -19.61 -24.35 -39.59
C ASN A 791 -18.19 -24.90 -39.88
N GLY A 792 -17.38 -25.17 -38.84
CA GLY A 792 -15.99 -25.62 -38.98
C GLY A 792 -14.95 -24.49 -39.09
N GLU A 793 -15.37 -23.23 -39.17
CA GLU A 793 -14.48 -22.08 -39.23
C GLU A 793 -13.66 -21.93 -37.94
N VAL A 794 -12.34 -21.84 -38.08
CA VAL A 794 -11.40 -21.69 -36.94
C VAL A 794 -11.07 -20.21 -36.76
N VAL A 795 -11.57 -19.61 -35.68
CA VAL A 795 -11.35 -18.18 -35.36
C VAL A 795 -10.20 -17.93 -34.39
N LEU A 796 -9.66 -19.00 -33.78
CA LEU A 796 -8.43 -18.97 -32.99
C LEU A 796 -7.74 -20.33 -33.10
N ASP A 797 -6.42 -20.33 -33.26
CA ASP A 797 -5.57 -21.52 -33.25
C ASP A 797 -4.20 -21.11 -32.70
N GLU A 798 -3.96 -21.36 -31.41
CA GLU A 798 -2.78 -20.88 -30.69
C GLU A 798 -2.08 -21.98 -29.90
N SER A 799 -0.84 -22.28 -30.30
CA SER A 799 0.10 -23.12 -29.54
C SER A 799 0.93 -22.28 -28.56
N ILE A 800 1.06 -22.73 -27.32
CA ILE A 800 1.77 -22.05 -26.23
C ILE A 800 2.95 -22.92 -25.80
N VAL A 801 4.16 -22.54 -26.22
CA VAL A 801 5.41 -23.24 -25.90
C VAL A 801 5.84 -22.96 -24.45
N GLY A 802 6.19 -23.99 -23.69
CA GLY A 802 6.43 -23.90 -22.25
C GLY A 802 7.60 -23.00 -21.85
N ASN A 803 8.75 -23.11 -22.51
CA ASN A 803 9.96 -22.37 -22.16
C ASN A 803 10.13 -21.01 -22.84
N ARG A 804 9.21 -20.62 -23.75
CA ARG A 804 9.25 -19.32 -24.43
C ARG A 804 8.48 -18.27 -23.63
N ASN A 805 8.89 -17.01 -23.73
CA ASN A 805 8.20 -15.92 -23.05
C ASN A 805 6.86 -15.63 -23.72
N LEU A 806 5.74 -15.81 -23.01
CA LEU A 806 4.42 -15.45 -23.50
C LEU A 806 4.23 -13.93 -23.40
N ALA A 807 3.58 -13.33 -24.40
CA ALA A 807 3.17 -11.93 -24.36
C ALA A 807 1.77 -11.79 -23.73
N ALA A 808 1.54 -10.72 -22.97
CA ALA A 808 0.19 -10.38 -22.50
C ALA A 808 -0.68 -9.90 -23.67
N ASN A 809 -1.89 -10.44 -23.79
CA ASN A 809 -2.86 -10.09 -24.84
C ASN A 809 -4.28 -10.47 -24.36
N VAL A 810 -5.29 -9.72 -24.80
CA VAL A 810 -6.72 -9.97 -24.53
C VAL A 810 -7.47 -10.00 -25.85
N GLN A 811 -8.07 -11.13 -26.17
CA GLN A 811 -8.83 -11.35 -27.40
C GLN A 811 -10.29 -11.64 -27.04
N ASN A 812 -11.22 -10.92 -27.68
CA ASN A 812 -12.66 -11.06 -27.43
C ASN A 812 -13.34 -11.64 -28.67
N PHE A 813 -14.20 -12.64 -28.46
CA PHE A 813 -14.93 -13.34 -29.50
C PHE A 813 -16.42 -13.28 -29.18
N GLN A 814 -17.23 -12.86 -30.16
CA GLN A 814 -18.67 -13.06 -30.12
C GLN A 814 -18.96 -14.38 -30.85
N LEU A 815 -19.48 -15.36 -30.11
CA LEU A 815 -19.72 -16.72 -30.60
C LEU A 815 -21.21 -17.06 -30.55
N SER A 816 -21.56 -18.25 -31.02
CA SER A 816 -22.88 -18.87 -30.93
C SER A 816 -22.86 -20.10 -30.01
N TYR A 817 -24.03 -20.50 -29.50
CA TYR A 817 -24.13 -21.80 -28.81
C TYR A 817 -23.83 -22.94 -29.78
N GLY A 818 -23.16 -24.00 -29.32
CA GLY A 818 -22.64 -25.08 -30.16
C GLY A 818 -21.26 -24.81 -30.78
N ASP A 819 -20.75 -23.57 -30.75
CA ASP A 819 -19.34 -23.29 -31.01
C ASP A 819 -18.45 -23.91 -29.91
N LYS A 820 -17.17 -24.14 -30.21
CA LYS A 820 -16.29 -25.02 -29.42
C LYS A 820 -14.95 -24.37 -29.10
N ILE A 821 -14.53 -24.49 -27.84
CA ILE A 821 -13.17 -24.17 -27.39
C ILE A 821 -12.45 -25.48 -27.05
N ILE A 822 -11.55 -25.90 -27.94
CA ILE A 822 -10.72 -27.10 -27.77
C ILE A 822 -9.43 -26.67 -27.07
N VAL A 823 -9.14 -27.27 -25.92
CA VAL A 823 -7.98 -26.91 -25.09
C VAL A 823 -7.14 -28.13 -24.75
N LYS A 824 -5.88 -28.11 -25.19
CA LYS A 824 -4.84 -29.06 -24.76
C LYS A 824 -4.03 -28.44 -23.62
N HIS A 825 -3.66 -29.24 -22.62
CA HIS A 825 -2.80 -28.84 -21.52
C HIS A 825 -1.96 -30.05 -21.06
N ARG A 826 -0.63 -29.91 -21.02
CA ARG A 826 0.30 -31.02 -20.68
C ARG A 826 0.19 -31.48 -19.22
N GLU A 827 -0.31 -30.63 -18.33
CA GLU A 827 -0.60 -30.95 -16.93
C GLU A 827 -2.08 -30.72 -16.62
N PRO A 828 -3.00 -31.59 -17.06
CA PRO A 828 -4.43 -31.30 -17.01
C PRO A 828 -4.98 -31.31 -15.57
N ASN A 829 -4.76 -32.42 -14.83
CA ASN A 829 -5.34 -32.73 -13.51
C ASN A 829 -5.40 -31.56 -12.51
N ASN A 830 -4.30 -30.81 -12.36
CA ASN A 830 -4.14 -29.79 -11.32
C ASN A 830 -3.92 -28.37 -11.85
N ARG A 831 -3.78 -28.19 -13.17
CA ARG A 831 -3.41 -26.91 -13.78
C ARG A 831 -4.31 -26.44 -14.94
N ARG A 832 -5.24 -27.27 -15.44
CA ARG A 832 -6.41 -26.80 -16.20
C ARG A 832 -7.63 -26.85 -15.29
N ILE A 833 -8.10 -25.70 -14.81
CA ILE A 833 -9.15 -25.60 -13.80
C ILE A 833 -10.33 -24.82 -14.36
N LEU A 834 -11.54 -25.42 -14.35
CA LEU A 834 -12.78 -24.69 -14.59
C LEU A 834 -13.28 -24.08 -13.28
N LEU A 835 -13.61 -22.79 -13.30
CA LEU A 835 -14.05 -21.99 -12.17
C LEU A 835 -15.39 -21.32 -12.48
N ARG A 836 -16.24 -21.16 -11.47
CA ARG A 836 -17.35 -20.20 -11.52
C ARG A 836 -16.80 -18.79 -11.40
N ASN A 837 -17.22 -17.86 -12.26
CA ASN A 837 -16.59 -16.54 -12.33
C ASN A 837 -17.09 -15.58 -11.24
N GLU A 838 -18.27 -15.81 -10.66
CA GLU A 838 -18.81 -15.01 -9.55
C GLU A 838 -18.09 -15.34 -8.24
N THR A 839 -18.12 -16.61 -7.83
CA THR A 839 -17.67 -17.09 -6.51
C THR A 839 -16.21 -17.57 -6.48
N LYS A 840 -15.60 -17.82 -7.64
CA LYS A 840 -14.28 -18.45 -7.83
C LYS A 840 -14.18 -19.90 -7.34
N GLU A 841 -15.31 -20.55 -7.06
CA GLU A 841 -15.37 -21.98 -6.75
C GLU A 841 -15.00 -22.84 -7.98
N LYS A 842 -14.41 -24.02 -7.73
CA LYS A 842 -14.05 -24.96 -8.79
C LYS A 842 -15.29 -25.71 -9.26
N ILE A 843 -15.51 -25.71 -10.57
CA ILE A 843 -16.57 -26.51 -11.19
C ILE A 843 -15.96 -27.88 -11.54
N GLU A 844 -16.44 -28.94 -10.88
CA GLU A 844 -16.03 -30.30 -11.21
C GLU A 844 -16.64 -30.76 -12.55
N VAL A 845 -15.80 -31.38 -13.37
CA VAL A 845 -16.14 -31.78 -14.75
C VAL A 845 -15.55 -33.16 -15.08
N PRO A 846 -16.23 -33.96 -15.93
CA PRO A 846 -15.67 -35.21 -16.43
C PRO A 846 -14.44 -34.93 -17.31
N PHE A 847 -13.62 -35.97 -17.55
CA PHE A 847 -12.43 -35.90 -18.42
C PHE A 847 -11.38 -34.86 -17.98
N SER A 848 -11.39 -34.45 -16.70
CA SER A 848 -10.45 -33.48 -16.13
C SER A 848 -8.98 -33.88 -16.29
N SER A 849 -8.70 -35.18 -16.40
CA SER A 849 -7.38 -35.79 -16.62
C SER A 849 -6.93 -35.89 -18.09
N ASN A 850 -7.82 -35.72 -19.08
CA ASN A 850 -7.44 -35.81 -20.49
C ASN A 850 -6.55 -34.61 -20.87
N GLU A 851 -5.45 -34.81 -21.60
CA GLU A 851 -4.63 -33.68 -22.08
C GLU A 851 -5.46 -32.69 -22.91
N THR A 852 -6.31 -33.18 -23.81
CA THR A 852 -7.21 -32.36 -24.64
C THR A 852 -8.68 -32.50 -24.22
N VAL A 853 -9.38 -31.37 -24.07
CA VAL A 853 -10.81 -31.30 -23.77
C VAL A 853 -11.50 -30.25 -24.64
N THR A 854 -12.65 -30.60 -25.21
CA THR A 854 -13.54 -29.70 -25.95
C THR A 854 -14.60 -29.12 -25.02
N HIS A 855 -14.77 -27.80 -25.06
CA HIS A 855 -15.77 -27.06 -24.29
C HIS A 855 -16.75 -26.45 -25.29
N THR A 856 -17.94 -27.05 -25.42
CA THR A 856 -19.00 -26.58 -26.31
C THR A 856 -19.87 -25.55 -25.59
N LEU A 857 -20.13 -24.40 -26.20
CA LEU A 857 -20.89 -23.30 -25.59
C LEU A 857 -22.39 -23.63 -25.49
N THR A 858 -22.98 -23.47 -24.31
CA THR A 858 -24.45 -23.50 -24.10
C THR A 858 -24.90 -22.31 -23.23
N ASP A 859 -26.21 -22.07 -23.17
CA ASP A 859 -26.86 -21.13 -22.25
C ASP A 859 -26.60 -21.42 -20.76
N LYS A 860 -26.30 -22.68 -20.43
CA LYS A 860 -26.04 -23.18 -19.06
C LYS A 860 -24.54 -23.38 -18.77
N GLY A 861 -23.65 -22.85 -19.62
CA GLY A 861 -22.19 -22.94 -19.46
C GLY A 861 -21.52 -23.81 -20.53
N PHE A 862 -20.37 -24.40 -20.22
CA PHE A 862 -19.72 -25.36 -21.12
C PHE A 862 -20.28 -26.78 -20.96
N LYS A 863 -20.58 -27.42 -22.10
CA LYS A 863 -20.72 -28.88 -22.26
C LYS A 863 -19.36 -29.48 -22.61
N ILE A 864 -18.94 -30.51 -21.88
CA ILE A 864 -17.58 -31.06 -21.89
C ILE A 864 -17.50 -32.32 -22.76
N ASN A 865 -16.65 -32.28 -23.79
CA ASN A 865 -16.50 -33.34 -24.79
C ASN A 865 -17.86 -33.80 -25.35
N ASN A 866 -18.18 -35.09 -25.19
CA ASN A 866 -19.41 -35.76 -25.60
C ASN A 866 -20.27 -36.17 -24.40
N GLU A 867 -20.19 -35.46 -23.26
CA GLU A 867 -21.08 -35.74 -22.13
C GLU A 867 -22.55 -35.50 -22.50
N ALA A 868 -23.47 -36.19 -21.82
CA ALA A 868 -24.91 -35.99 -22.02
C ALA A 868 -25.38 -34.63 -21.46
N ASP A 869 -26.29 -33.97 -22.18
CA ASP A 869 -26.70 -32.58 -21.92
C ASP A 869 -27.24 -32.33 -20.51
N TYR A 870 -27.91 -33.32 -19.92
CA TYR A 870 -28.42 -33.26 -18.54
C TYR A 870 -27.31 -32.94 -17.51
N ARG A 871 -26.04 -33.26 -17.80
CA ARG A 871 -24.90 -32.92 -16.92
C ARG A 871 -24.57 -31.43 -16.94
N THR A 872 -24.77 -30.75 -18.07
CA THR A 872 -24.60 -29.30 -18.16
C THR A 872 -25.73 -28.59 -17.43
N SER A 873 -26.99 -29.02 -17.67
CA SER A 873 -28.14 -28.55 -16.89
C SER A 873 -27.98 -28.80 -15.39
N SER A 874 -27.51 -29.98 -14.98
CA SER A 874 -27.33 -30.33 -13.57
C SER A 874 -26.27 -29.47 -12.88
N ARG A 875 -25.13 -29.16 -13.54
CA ARG A 875 -24.13 -28.24 -12.98
C ARG A 875 -24.68 -26.83 -12.76
N TYR A 876 -25.51 -26.33 -13.69
CA TYR A 876 -26.20 -25.04 -13.53
C TYR A 876 -27.23 -25.11 -12.40
N ALA A 877 -28.07 -26.15 -12.36
CA ALA A 877 -29.06 -26.34 -11.30
C ALA A 877 -28.44 -26.44 -9.89
N THR A 878 -27.32 -27.17 -9.74
CA THR A 878 -26.56 -27.23 -8.48
C THR A 878 -26.11 -25.84 -8.05
N ALA A 879 -25.51 -25.04 -8.94
CA ALA A 879 -25.05 -23.70 -8.60
C ALA A 879 -26.18 -22.75 -8.20
N ILE A 880 -27.36 -22.85 -8.83
CA ILE A 880 -28.54 -22.05 -8.42
C ILE A 880 -29.11 -22.53 -7.07
N VAL A 881 -29.06 -23.84 -6.77
CA VAL A 881 -29.41 -24.37 -5.45
C VAL A 881 -28.44 -23.87 -4.38
N GLU A 882 -27.14 -23.81 -4.66
CA GLU A 882 -26.11 -23.26 -3.77
C GLU A 882 -26.31 -21.75 -3.53
N ASP A 883 -26.62 -20.97 -4.57
CA ASP A 883 -26.93 -19.54 -4.45
C ASP A 883 -28.18 -19.28 -3.60
N VAL A 884 -29.22 -20.12 -3.74
CA VAL A 884 -30.44 -20.07 -2.91
C VAL A 884 -30.12 -20.41 -1.45
N GLN A 885 -29.36 -21.48 -1.19
CA GLN A 885 -28.92 -21.82 0.18
C GLN A 885 -28.10 -20.69 0.83
N LYS A 886 -27.18 -20.10 0.07
CA LYS A 886 -26.36 -18.95 0.50
C LYS A 886 -27.23 -17.71 0.76
N PHE A 887 -28.31 -17.51 0.00
CA PHE A 887 -29.28 -16.43 0.20
C PHE A 887 -30.12 -16.66 1.46
N GLU A 888 -30.65 -17.87 1.67
CA GLU A 888 -31.39 -18.24 2.87
C GLU A 888 -30.51 -18.09 4.13
N TYR A 889 -29.24 -18.52 4.07
CA TYR A 889 -28.28 -18.32 5.15
C TYR A 889 -28.06 -16.82 5.47
N ASP A 890 -27.82 -15.99 4.46
CA ASP A 890 -27.64 -14.54 4.68
C ASP A 890 -28.90 -13.87 5.23
N VAL A 891 -30.09 -14.22 4.72
CA VAL A 891 -31.40 -13.70 5.17
C VAL A 891 -31.75 -14.16 6.59
N ASN A 892 -31.32 -15.36 6.98
CA ASN A 892 -31.51 -15.85 8.36
C ASN A 892 -30.50 -15.20 9.32
N LYS A 893 -29.32 -14.81 8.83
CA LYS A 893 -28.26 -14.15 9.62
C LYS A 893 -28.47 -12.65 9.82
N ASN A 894 -29.13 -11.97 8.87
CA ASN A 894 -29.53 -10.56 8.98
C ASN A 894 -30.97 -10.39 8.46
N PRO A 895 -31.98 -10.62 9.31
CA PRO A 895 -33.38 -10.70 8.87
C PRO A 895 -33.93 -9.47 8.15
N ASP A 896 -33.44 -8.28 8.50
CA ASP A 896 -34.04 -7.00 8.10
C ASP A 896 -33.38 -6.39 6.85
N GLY A 897 -32.34 -7.04 6.31
CA GLY A 897 -31.57 -6.54 5.16
C GLY A 897 -32.36 -6.43 3.85
N ASP A 898 -31.92 -5.53 2.96
CA ASP A 898 -32.54 -5.35 1.64
C ASP A 898 -31.94 -6.30 0.59
N TYR A 899 -32.49 -7.51 0.50
CA TYR A 899 -32.07 -8.55 -0.44
C TYR A 899 -32.83 -8.56 -1.78
N ARG A 900 -33.67 -7.55 -2.08
CA ARG A 900 -34.59 -7.59 -3.23
C ARG A 900 -33.90 -7.79 -4.58
N VAL A 901 -32.77 -7.11 -4.81
CA VAL A 901 -32.00 -7.22 -6.06
C VAL A 901 -31.45 -8.64 -6.21
N ARG A 902 -30.84 -9.19 -5.15
CA ARG A 902 -30.35 -10.57 -5.13
C ARG A 902 -31.47 -11.60 -5.34
N LEU A 903 -32.62 -11.42 -4.70
CA LEU A 903 -33.78 -12.30 -4.90
C LEU A 903 -34.36 -12.20 -6.32
N SER A 904 -34.35 -11.01 -6.92
CA SER A 904 -34.74 -10.81 -8.33
C SER A 904 -33.79 -11.54 -9.28
N ASN A 905 -32.47 -11.41 -9.07
CA ASN A 905 -31.44 -12.13 -9.84
C ASN A 905 -31.54 -13.65 -9.66
N LEU A 906 -31.86 -14.14 -8.46
CA LEU A 906 -32.18 -15.55 -8.20
C LEU A 906 -33.41 -16.00 -8.99
N VAL A 907 -34.54 -15.30 -8.92
CA VAL A 907 -35.76 -15.65 -9.67
C VAL A 907 -35.49 -15.72 -11.17
N ARG A 908 -34.74 -14.75 -11.72
CA ARG A 908 -34.30 -14.79 -13.13
C ARG A 908 -33.49 -16.05 -13.43
N SER A 909 -32.50 -16.37 -12.60
CA SER A 909 -31.68 -17.58 -12.76
C SER A 909 -32.50 -18.87 -12.69
N ILE A 910 -33.43 -18.96 -11.73
CA ILE A 910 -34.33 -20.10 -11.55
C ILE A 910 -35.22 -20.29 -12.79
N ASN A 911 -35.69 -19.21 -13.43
CA ASN A 911 -36.51 -19.30 -14.64
C ASN A 911 -35.78 -19.91 -15.86
N HIS A 912 -34.45 -19.95 -15.86
CA HIS A 912 -33.64 -20.61 -16.91
C HIS A 912 -33.30 -22.08 -16.59
N LEU A 913 -33.80 -22.63 -15.48
CA LEU A 913 -33.69 -24.05 -15.17
C LEU A 913 -34.68 -24.89 -16.00
N ASP A 914 -34.32 -26.16 -16.20
CA ASP A 914 -35.27 -27.14 -16.74
C ASP A 914 -36.45 -27.30 -15.77
N GLU A 915 -37.64 -27.52 -16.34
CA GLU A 915 -38.94 -27.46 -15.63
C GLU A 915 -38.99 -28.26 -14.32
N GLN A 916 -38.44 -29.47 -14.33
CA GLN A 916 -38.31 -30.35 -13.17
C GLN A 916 -37.58 -29.71 -11.96
N TYR A 917 -36.63 -28.81 -12.21
CA TYR A 917 -35.91 -28.08 -11.16
C TYR A 917 -36.54 -26.71 -10.88
N ARG A 918 -37.02 -26.03 -11.93
CA ARG A 918 -37.60 -24.69 -11.87
C ARG A 918 -38.70 -24.61 -10.83
N GLU A 919 -39.72 -25.47 -10.90
CA GLU A 919 -40.88 -25.38 -10.02
C GLU A 919 -40.53 -25.66 -8.56
N ILE A 920 -39.70 -26.68 -8.30
CA ILE A 920 -39.24 -27.03 -6.94
C ILE A 920 -38.52 -25.84 -6.28
N ILE A 921 -37.62 -25.20 -7.02
CA ILE A 921 -36.79 -24.10 -6.48
C ILE A 921 -37.60 -22.79 -6.43
N LEU A 922 -38.56 -22.56 -7.35
CA LEU A 922 -39.52 -21.46 -7.24
C LEU A 922 -40.38 -21.56 -5.98
N GLN A 923 -40.93 -22.73 -5.64
CA GLN A 923 -41.70 -22.87 -4.39
C GLN A 923 -40.83 -22.62 -3.15
N ARG A 924 -39.54 -23.01 -3.18
CA ARG A 924 -38.58 -22.75 -2.09
C ARG A 924 -38.34 -21.25 -1.86
N VAL A 925 -38.18 -20.44 -2.91
CA VAL A 925 -37.95 -18.98 -2.76
C VAL A 925 -39.24 -18.16 -2.58
N LYS A 926 -40.41 -18.72 -2.90
CA LYS A 926 -41.73 -18.07 -2.84
C LYS A 926 -42.08 -17.36 -1.51
N PRO A 927 -41.76 -17.89 -0.31
CA PRO A 927 -42.04 -17.18 0.95
C PRO A 927 -41.36 -15.81 1.03
N TYR A 928 -40.18 -15.67 0.42
CA TYR A 928 -39.41 -14.43 0.43
C TYR A 928 -39.98 -13.35 -0.48
N PHE A 929 -40.86 -13.69 -1.46
CA PHE A 929 -41.51 -12.68 -2.30
C PHE A 929 -42.40 -11.74 -1.49
N LYS A 930 -43.22 -12.27 -0.59
CA LYS A 930 -44.06 -11.44 0.30
C LYS A 930 -43.20 -10.65 1.29
N ARG A 931 -42.18 -11.29 1.88
CA ARG A 931 -41.27 -10.68 2.87
C ARG A 931 -40.52 -9.47 2.34
N PHE A 932 -40.02 -9.54 1.10
CA PHE A 932 -39.25 -8.45 0.49
C PHE A 932 -40.07 -7.63 -0.53
N ASN A 933 -41.40 -7.72 -0.47
CA ASN A 933 -42.34 -6.95 -1.30
C ASN A 933 -42.05 -7.05 -2.82
N LEU A 934 -41.85 -8.29 -3.27
CA LEU A 934 -41.68 -8.75 -4.67
C LEU A 934 -42.91 -9.54 -5.18
N SER A 935 -43.95 -9.62 -4.37
CA SER A 935 -45.29 -10.12 -4.71
C SER A 935 -46.05 -9.17 -5.63
#